data_AF-A0A926BE57-F1
#
_entry.id   AF-A0A926BE57-F1
#
_cell.length_a   1.000
_cell.length_b   1.000
_cell.length_c   1.000
_cell.angle_alpha   90.00
_cell.angle_beta   90.00
_cell.angle_gamma   90.00
#
_symmetry.space_group_name_H-M   'P 1'
#
loop_
_entity.id
_entity.type
_entity.pdbx_description
1 polymer ?
#
loop_
_entity_poly.entity_id
_entity_poly.type
_entity_poly.pdbx_seq_one_letter_code
_entity_poly.pdbx_strand_id
1 'polypeptide(L)'
;FMQVNGLLAHLRDAWGKLTVVAISIEALPDPTISLPELTAWCEEHQKAVVDFHEAYRLAVQYRRGDDKDAAAPPVPIAEVLTDLRDAQRIAAGRAAFDNEYESLGVRYGGAYRGKDTDWAGIFAGLATASRLRASFAGKPIPGTLIERLSGSLSDNEKDEIRMVRQMLHDENMMMASVFAELDDIFKPEYLAVEKGGVSTTLPAATFGDITVWTTTRLAATGNLSVGMQVQSLRDECAALRLEGFFDAVFSNAGSLTPEITVQLFRAGFYRAWAEASLSEVSGILPFSGAAHEAKIDRFRDLDRHQMDAVPGLIRELVRVRSPKNYPDEVKTLKGQLARRRTGEVRRLLAEIPNLLFALKPIVMMNPLSVRLFLDANALHFDVVLFDDASQISTEDAIGAILRGNQVIIAGDPKQIPPLALLVESDKPFESILDAANAVASKDSAHFGSHVLRWHYRSRNESLIAFSRRYFYPELVSFPSATVDSAIDYVETATDEMGFDPTGPEKVVDAVLSYAKEHPEHSIGVVALDDADYERITEEIARRKEADPELSFPGEHDENGEGFFLKTLENVQGDERDMVVLYVGTDPSRCKPLSAFGGERLLNVAITRARCRMVIVSAYLHNAPTPDDVVEHQGMLLLRSFLRYAKEGVDKTEIGSSDDPAASLLLPGTHMPDVPAPSVVEGVIEKLLRENGHQLRRQVGLSEYRVDLAVVDPEKPGRYLLGIEFDGPMYATGETARHRDRLRVDMLLDRGWNLHRVWALDFEADPKREMSRIEAAIAHAKKHGVPRYAPNPAASRKKTLTH
;
A
#
# COMPACT_ATOMS: atom_id res chain seq x y z
N PHE A 1 17.23 23.34 -41.36
CA PHE A 1 16.37 23.89 -42.44
C PHE A 1 17.11 24.04 -43.78
N MET A 2 18.14 24.87 -43.95
CA MET A 2 18.79 25.04 -45.28
C MET A 2 19.38 23.76 -45.88
N GLN A 3 20.03 22.90 -45.09
CA GLN A 3 20.55 21.60 -45.59
C GLN A 3 19.45 20.63 -46.03
N VAL A 4 18.30 20.59 -45.34
CA VAL A 4 17.17 19.70 -45.66
C VAL A 4 16.58 20.00 -47.03
N ASN A 5 16.46 21.30 -47.39
CA ASN A 5 15.94 21.69 -48.70
C ASN A 5 16.91 21.32 -49.85
N GLY A 6 18.22 21.38 -49.64
CA GLY A 6 19.21 20.95 -50.64
C GLY A 6 19.20 19.44 -50.88
N LEU A 7 18.97 18.65 -49.82
CA LEU A 7 18.92 17.19 -49.87
C LEU A 7 17.61 16.70 -50.50
N LEU A 8 16.48 17.34 -50.18
CA LEU A 8 15.19 17.11 -50.84
C LEU A 8 15.20 17.44 -52.34
N ALA A 9 16.04 18.40 -52.79
CA ALA A 9 16.19 18.73 -54.20
C ALA A 9 16.93 17.64 -54.98
N HIS A 10 18.05 17.13 -54.45
CA HIS A 10 18.81 16.04 -55.08
C HIS A 10 18.01 14.73 -55.12
N LEU A 11 17.31 14.38 -54.03
CA LEU A 11 16.42 13.22 -54.00
C LEU A 11 15.33 13.30 -55.09
N ARG A 12 14.79 14.49 -55.38
CA ARG A 12 13.77 14.69 -56.42
C ARG A 12 14.31 14.49 -57.84
N ASP A 13 15.54 14.91 -58.09
CA ASP A 13 16.17 14.81 -59.42
C ASP A 13 16.59 13.36 -59.74
N ALA A 14 17.21 12.67 -58.79
CA ALA A 14 17.52 11.23 -58.92
C ALA A 14 16.24 10.39 -59.16
N TRP A 15 15.13 10.77 -58.52
CA TRP A 15 13.85 10.10 -58.67
C TRP A 15 13.17 10.28 -60.02
N GLY A 16 13.27 11.48 -60.59
CA GLY A 16 12.70 11.79 -61.90
C GLY A 16 13.25 10.86 -62.98
N LYS A 17 14.54 10.55 -62.91
CA LYS A 17 15.26 9.65 -63.84
C LYS A 17 14.77 8.20 -63.71
N LEU A 18 14.72 7.68 -62.48
CA LEU A 18 14.18 6.34 -62.17
C LEU A 18 12.76 6.11 -62.69
N THR A 19 11.90 7.13 -62.63
CA THR A 19 10.48 7.01 -63.01
C THR A 19 10.29 6.89 -64.54
N VAL A 20 11.21 7.43 -65.35
CA VAL A 20 11.14 7.40 -66.82
C VAL A 20 11.49 6.01 -67.38
N VAL A 21 12.32 5.23 -66.68
CA VAL A 21 12.76 3.89 -67.11
C VAL A 21 11.66 2.82 -66.89
N ALA A 22 10.69 3.07 -66.01
CA ALA A 22 9.74 2.06 -65.53
C ALA A 22 8.49 1.82 -66.40
N ILE A 23 8.31 2.52 -67.53
CA ILE A 23 7.07 2.46 -68.36
C ILE A 23 7.21 1.49 -69.56
N SER A 24 8.03 0.43 -69.46
CA SER A 24 8.08 -0.59 -70.51
C SER A 24 8.45 -1.99 -70.01
N ILE A 25 7.59 -2.95 -70.38
CA ILE A 25 7.73 -4.42 -70.40
C ILE A 25 7.24 -5.21 -69.16
N GLU A 26 6.12 -5.91 -69.41
CA GLU A 26 5.78 -7.22 -68.82
C GLU A 26 5.99 -8.30 -69.92
N ALA A 27 6.09 -9.62 -69.68
CA ALA A 27 5.96 -10.40 -68.45
C ALA A 27 6.89 -11.65 -68.45
N LEU A 28 6.77 -12.46 -67.39
CA LEU A 28 7.51 -13.70 -67.10
C LEU A 28 6.68 -14.96 -67.52
N PRO A 29 6.92 -16.23 -67.08
CA PRO A 29 8.14 -17.01 -66.72
C PRO A 29 8.24 -18.47 -67.34
N ASP A 30 9.44 -19.08 -67.28
CA ASP A 30 9.92 -20.44 -66.81
C ASP A 30 9.04 -21.75 -66.73
N PRO A 31 9.52 -22.98 -66.34
CA PRO A 31 10.82 -23.75 -66.52
C PRO A 31 10.68 -25.29 -66.87
N THR A 32 11.81 -26.06 -66.80
CA THR A 32 11.99 -27.50 -66.41
C THR A 32 12.27 -28.65 -67.44
N ILE A 33 13.56 -29.00 -67.61
CA ILE A 33 14.23 -30.32 -67.38
C ILE A 33 15.75 -30.06 -67.45
N SER A 34 16.59 -30.83 -66.74
CA SER A 34 17.94 -30.37 -66.36
C SER A 34 19.06 -30.93 -67.25
N LEU A 35 20.04 -30.09 -67.62
CA LEU A 35 21.23 -30.56 -68.36
C LEU A 35 22.08 -31.62 -67.62
N PRO A 36 22.16 -31.68 -66.27
CA PRO A 36 22.77 -32.80 -65.54
C PRO A 36 22.27 -34.19 -65.97
N GLU A 37 21.00 -34.33 -66.35
CA GLU A 37 20.45 -35.60 -66.84
C GLU A 37 20.94 -35.95 -68.25
N LEU A 38 21.29 -34.94 -69.06
CA LEU A 38 21.97 -35.13 -70.36
C LEU A 38 23.48 -35.40 -70.18
N THR A 39 24.09 -34.83 -69.14
CA THR A 39 25.50 -35.06 -68.79
C THR A 39 25.74 -36.52 -68.38
N ALA A 40 24.84 -37.11 -67.58
CA ALA A 40 24.92 -38.51 -67.17
C ALA A 40 24.94 -39.50 -68.35
N TRP A 41 24.23 -39.20 -69.45
CA TRP A 41 24.23 -40.04 -70.67
C TRP A 41 25.56 -39.95 -71.44
N CYS A 42 26.17 -38.77 -71.48
CA CYS A 42 27.48 -38.56 -72.10
C CYS A 42 28.62 -39.20 -71.28
N GLU A 43 28.54 -39.16 -69.95
CA GLU A 43 29.50 -39.81 -69.06
C GLU A 43 29.51 -41.34 -69.19
N GLU A 44 28.36 -41.96 -69.51
CA GLU A 44 28.24 -43.42 -69.72
C GLU A 44 29.04 -43.93 -70.94
N HIS A 45 29.31 -43.07 -71.94
CA HIS A 45 29.94 -43.46 -73.21
C HIS A 45 31.36 -42.92 -73.44
N GLN A 46 31.89 -42.09 -72.53
CA GLN A 46 33.19 -41.43 -72.70
C GLN A 46 34.40 -42.38 -72.48
N LYS A 47 34.20 -43.50 -71.78
CA LYS A 47 35.28 -44.40 -71.35
C LYS A 47 35.99 -45.14 -72.50
N ALA A 48 35.26 -45.51 -73.55
CA ALA A 48 35.81 -46.27 -74.69
C ALA A 48 36.75 -45.47 -75.61
N VAL A 49 36.71 -44.13 -75.55
CA VAL A 49 37.53 -43.24 -76.40
C VAL A 49 38.90 -42.96 -75.77
N VAL A 50 38.98 -43.01 -74.43
CA VAL A 50 40.23 -42.77 -73.68
C VAL A 50 41.20 -43.94 -73.83
N ASP A 51 40.70 -45.18 -73.71
CA ASP A 51 41.50 -46.41 -73.80
C ASP A 51 42.24 -46.56 -75.15
N PHE A 52 41.64 -46.09 -76.24
CA PHE A 52 42.26 -46.09 -77.58
C PHE A 52 43.43 -45.10 -77.70
N HIS A 53 43.34 -43.95 -77.03
CA HIS A 53 44.34 -42.88 -77.15
C HIS A 53 45.62 -43.20 -76.35
N GLU A 54 45.49 -43.91 -75.23
CA GLU A 54 46.64 -44.33 -74.41
C GLU A 54 47.47 -45.43 -75.09
N ALA A 55 46.80 -46.41 -75.72
CA ALA A 55 47.46 -47.46 -76.50
C ALA A 55 48.28 -46.91 -77.69
N TYR A 56 47.73 -45.92 -78.40
CA TYR A 56 48.44 -45.23 -79.49
C TYR A 56 49.68 -44.49 -78.99
N ARG A 57 49.58 -43.79 -77.84
CA ARG A 57 50.70 -43.05 -77.24
C ARG A 57 51.83 -43.98 -76.77
N LEU A 58 51.49 -45.13 -76.17
CA LEU A 58 52.48 -46.13 -75.76
C LEU A 58 53.20 -46.77 -76.95
N ALA A 59 52.50 -47.04 -78.07
CA ALA A 59 53.14 -47.54 -79.30
C ALA A 59 54.13 -46.54 -79.92
N VAL A 60 53.82 -45.23 -79.87
CA VAL A 60 54.73 -44.16 -80.31
C VAL A 60 55.96 -44.03 -79.41
N GLN A 61 55.83 -44.30 -78.11
CA GLN A 61 56.97 -44.35 -77.19
C GLN A 61 57.79 -45.64 -77.33
N TYR A 62 57.18 -46.79 -77.60
CA TYR A 62 57.91 -48.04 -77.85
C TYR A 62 58.67 -48.02 -79.20
N ARG A 63 58.19 -47.27 -80.20
CA ARG A 63 58.93 -47.00 -81.45
C ARG A 63 60.17 -46.11 -81.24
N ARG A 64 60.37 -45.50 -80.05
CA ARG A 64 61.62 -44.81 -79.72
C ARG A 64 62.75 -45.76 -79.31
N GLY A 65 62.42 -46.99 -78.86
CA GLY A 65 63.37 -48.08 -78.64
C GLY A 65 64.71 -47.67 -78.02
N ASP A 66 64.69 -47.13 -76.80
CA ASP A 66 65.90 -46.68 -76.10
C ASP A 66 66.92 -47.84 -75.96
N ASP A 67 68.02 -47.80 -76.72
CA ASP A 67 69.35 -47.68 -76.11
C ASP A 67 70.50 -47.31 -77.08
N LYS A 68 71.29 -46.31 -76.67
CA LYS A 68 72.74 -46.07 -76.91
C LYS A 68 73.32 -46.07 -78.35
N ASP A 69 73.82 -44.89 -78.73
CA ASP A 69 75.04 -44.61 -79.54
C ASP A 69 75.45 -45.60 -80.67
N ALA A 70 75.04 -45.32 -81.91
CA ALA A 70 75.88 -45.42 -83.12
C ALA A 70 75.17 -44.92 -84.41
N ALA A 71 75.94 -44.62 -85.45
CA ALA A 71 75.46 -44.05 -86.72
C ALA A 71 74.86 -45.07 -87.72
N ALA A 72 73.87 -44.60 -88.50
CA ALA A 72 73.34 -45.03 -89.83
C ALA A 72 73.63 -46.43 -90.41
N PRO A 73 72.61 -47.10 -91.02
CA PRO A 73 72.63 -47.36 -92.49
C PRO A 73 71.20 -47.41 -93.14
N PRO A 74 71.01 -47.71 -94.46
CA PRO A 74 69.77 -47.41 -95.19
C PRO A 74 68.67 -48.49 -95.16
N VAL A 75 67.45 -48.09 -95.52
CA VAL A 75 66.20 -48.88 -95.51
C VAL A 75 66.21 -50.07 -96.50
N PRO A 76 65.85 -51.30 -96.07
CA PRO A 76 65.68 -52.45 -96.95
C PRO A 76 64.39 -52.46 -97.78
N ILE A 77 64.45 -53.14 -98.94
CA ILE A 77 63.35 -53.37 -99.91
C ILE A 77 62.05 -53.96 -99.30
N ALA A 78 62.08 -54.53 -98.09
CA ALA A 78 60.91 -55.03 -97.40
C ALA A 78 59.93 -53.92 -96.95
N GLU A 79 60.42 -52.72 -96.59
CA GLU A 79 59.53 -51.59 -96.27
C GLU A 79 58.79 -51.11 -97.53
N VAL A 80 59.47 -51.01 -98.67
CA VAL A 80 58.86 -50.65 -99.98
C VAL A 80 57.72 -51.61 -100.36
N LEU A 81 57.86 -52.90 -100.07
CA LEU A 81 56.81 -53.91 -100.31
C LEU A 81 55.65 -53.83 -99.32
N THR A 82 55.83 -53.16 -98.18
CA THR A 82 54.79 -52.88 -97.20
C THR A 82 54.03 -51.62 -97.60
N ASP A 83 54.74 -50.55 -97.98
CA ASP A 83 54.17 -49.30 -98.53
C ASP A 83 53.27 -49.55 -99.75
N LEU A 84 53.66 -50.45 -100.65
CA LEU A 84 52.85 -50.85 -101.81
C LEU A 84 51.56 -51.59 -101.43
N ARG A 85 51.55 -52.33 -100.31
CA ARG A 85 50.34 -53.00 -99.80
C ARG A 85 49.41 -52.02 -99.08
N ASP A 86 49.98 -51.05 -98.37
CA ASP A 86 49.19 -49.98 -97.74
C ASP A 86 48.60 -49.02 -98.79
N ALA A 87 49.33 -48.73 -99.88
CA ALA A 87 48.78 -48.04 -101.06
C ALA A 87 47.58 -48.78 -101.68
N GLN A 88 47.63 -50.13 -101.74
CA GLN A 88 46.50 -50.94 -102.21
C GLN A 88 45.30 -50.90 -101.25
N ARG A 89 45.54 -50.79 -99.93
CA ARG A 89 44.50 -50.57 -98.91
C ARG A 89 43.86 -49.19 -99.02
N ILE A 90 44.67 -48.15 -99.26
CA ILE A 90 44.20 -46.77 -99.48
C ILE A 90 43.32 -46.70 -100.74
N ALA A 91 43.66 -47.43 -101.81
CA ALA A 91 42.83 -47.52 -103.01
C ALA A 91 41.44 -48.14 -102.75
N ALA A 92 41.32 -49.08 -101.80
CA ALA A 92 40.04 -49.68 -101.41
C ALA A 92 39.15 -48.74 -100.58
N GLY A 93 39.74 -47.80 -99.82
CA GLY A 93 39.00 -46.83 -99.00
C GLY A 93 38.24 -45.76 -99.81
N ARG A 94 38.62 -45.56 -101.09
CA ARG A 94 38.02 -44.52 -101.95
C ARG A 94 36.52 -44.71 -102.17
N ALA A 95 36.07 -45.95 -102.33
CA ALA A 95 34.64 -46.28 -102.51
C ALA A 95 33.78 -46.01 -101.26
N ALA A 96 34.38 -45.99 -100.05
CA ALA A 96 33.68 -45.58 -98.84
C ALA A 96 33.56 -44.05 -98.75
N PHE A 97 34.63 -43.33 -99.15
CA PHE A 97 34.67 -41.88 -99.16
C PHE A 97 33.67 -41.26 -100.15
N ASP A 98 33.54 -41.83 -101.35
CA ASP A 98 32.61 -41.36 -102.38
C ASP A 98 31.13 -41.50 -101.92
N ASN A 99 30.81 -42.47 -101.06
CA ASN A 99 29.46 -42.70 -100.55
C ASN A 99 29.10 -41.75 -99.37
N GLU A 100 30.09 -41.31 -98.60
CA GLU A 100 29.90 -40.33 -97.53
C GLU A 100 29.83 -38.88 -98.08
N TYR A 101 30.46 -38.64 -99.23
CA TYR A 101 30.48 -37.38 -99.97
C TYR A 101 29.08 -36.87 -100.36
N GLU A 102 28.19 -37.77 -100.83
CA GLU A 102 26.80 -37.40 -101.16
C GLU A 102 25.98 -37.09 -99.89
N SER A 103 26.15 -37.85 -98.80
CA SER A 103 25.42 -37.63 -97.55
C SER A 103 25.73 -36.29 -96.89
N LEU A 104 26.96 -35.79 -97.00
CA LEU A 104 27.36 -34.53 -96.37
C LEU A 104 26.86 -33.30 -97.15
N GLY A 105 26.78 -33.41 -98.49
CA GLY A 105 26.17 -32.37 -99.34
C GLY A 105 24.71 -32.08 -99.00
N VAL A 106 23.93 -33.10 -98.61
CA VAL A 106 22.52 -32.94 -98.21
C VAL A 106 22.36 -32.20 -96.88
N ARG A 107 23.25 -32.40 -95.90
CA ARG A 107 23.10 -31.80 -94.55
C ARG A 107 23.61 -30.37 -94.44
N TYR A 108 24.71 -30.05 -95.12
CA TYR A 108 25.37 -28.74 -95.00
C TYR A 108 25.10 -27.82 -96.21
N GLY A 109 24.38 -28.32 -97.24
CA GLY A 109 23.93 -27.54 -98.38
C GLY A 109 25.07 -26.81 -99.10
N GLY A 110 24.82 -25.59 -99.56
CA GLY A 110 25.80 -24.76 -100.29
C GLY A 110 27.07 -24.36 -99.51
N ALA A 111 27.16 -24.66 -98.21
CA ALA A 111 28.38 -24.48 -97.43
C ALA A 111 29.35 -25.66 -97.58
N TYR A 112 28.88 -26.84 -98.01
CA TYR A 112 29.73 -28.00 -98.25
C TYR A 112 30.40 -27.91 -99.63
N ARG A 113 31.74 -28.00 -99.65
CA ARG A 113 32.58 -27.99 -100.86
C ARG A 113 33.48 -29.22 -100.92
N GLY A 114 33.00 -30.35 -100.39
CA GLY A 114 33.79 -31.58 -100.30
C GLY A 114 35.04 -31.39 -99.45
N LYS A 115 36.20 -31.71 -100.03
CA LYS A 115 37.53 -31.54 -99.41
C LYS A 115 37.91 -30.09 -99.08
N ASP A 116 37.33 -29.11 -99.77
CA ASP A 116 37.66 -27.69 -99.63
C ASP A 116 36.61 -26.95 -98.76
N THR A 117 35.91 -27.68 -97.89
CA THR A 117 34.92 -27.15 -96.95
C THR A 117 35.60 -26.45 -95.77
N ASP A 118 35.27 -25.17 -95.54
CA ASP A 118 35.68 -24.46 -94.32
C ASP A 118 34.86 -24.91 -93.11
N TRP A 119 35.29 -26.02 -92.51
CA TRP A 119 34.71 -26.55 -91.29
C TRP A 119 34.84 -25.59 -90.10
N ALA A 120 35.89 -24.78 -90.04
CA ALA A 120 36.08 -23.82 -88.95
C ALA A 120 35.02 -22.71 -89.01
N GLY A 121 34.74 -22.18 -90.21
CA GLY A 121 33.65 -21.24 -90.46
C GLY A 121 32.27 -21.82 -90.14
N ILE A 122 32.00 -23.07 -90.54
CA ILE A 122 30.73 -23.75 -90.24
C ILE A 122 30.56 -23.94 -88.72
N PHE A 123 31.59 -24.43 -88.01
CA PHE A 123 31.50 -24.62 -86.55
C PHE A 123 31.43 -23.29 -85.79
N ALA A 124 32.12 -22.24 -86.23
CA ALA A 124 32.01 -20.91 -85.63
C ALA A 124 30.62 -20.28 -85.83
N GLY A 125 30.02 -20.49 -87.01
CA GLY A 125 28.63 -20.10 -87.31
C GLY A 125 27.63 -20.84 -86.41
N LEU A 126 27.75 -22.16 -86.32
CA LEU A 126 26.89 -22.99 -85.46
C LEU A 126 27.06 -22.65 -83.96
N ALA A 127 28.28 -22.43 -83.47
CA ALA A 127 28.53 -22.00 -82.10
C ALA A 127 27.95 -20.61 -81.79
N THR A 128 27.90 -19.72 -82.79
CA THR A 128 27.31 -18.38 -82.64
C THR A 128 25.78 -18.44 -82.69
N ALA A 129 25.20 -19.28 -83.56
CA ALA A 129 23.77 -19.57 -83.56
C ALA A 129 23.31 -20.23 -82.24
N SER A 130 24.10 -21.15 -81.68
CA SER A 130 23.84 -21.77 -80.37
C SER A 130 23.90 -20.77 -79.22
N ARG A 131 24.89 -19.86 -79.20
CA ARG A 131 24.96 -18.77 -78.21
C ARG A 131 23.75 -17.83 -78.32
N LEU A 132 23.38 -17.43 -79.54
CA LEU A 132 22.19 -16.61 -79.77
C LEU A 132 20.93 -17.32 -79.26
N ARG A 133 20.75 -18.60 -79.60
CA ARG A 133 19.60 -19.42 -79.17
C ARG A 133 19.53 -19.60 -77.65
N ALA A 134 20.68 -19.71 -76.97
CA ALA A 134 20.74 -19.75 -75.51
C ALA A 134 20.21 -18.46 -74.87
N SER A 135 20.53 -17.29 -75.44
CA SER A 135 20.03 -15.99 -74.95
C SER A 135 18.50 -15.80 -75.07
N PHE A 136 17.79 -16.62 -75.85
CA PHE A 136 16.34 -16.56 -76.01
C PHE A 136 15.57 -17.64 -75.22
N ALA A 137 16.25 -18.40 -74.35
CA ALA A 137 15.62 -19.32 -73.38
C ALA A 137 14.54 -20.25 -73.97
N GLY A 138 14.77 -20.77 -75.19
CA GLY A 138 13.84 -21.69 -75.87
C GLY A 138 12.61 -21.07 -76.52
N LYS A 139 12.39 -19.75 -76.41
CA LYS A 139 11.32 -19.05 -77.15
C LYS A 139 11.67 -18.97 -78.65
N PRO A 140 10.68 -18.89 -79.56
CA PRO A 140 10.95 -18.63 -80.97
C PRO A 140 11.70 -17.30 -81.11
N ILE A 141 12.89 -17.33 -81.71
CA ILE A 141 13.62 -16.09 -82.03
C ILE A 141 12.74 -15.32 -83.04
N PRO A 142 12.40 -14.04 -82.79
CA PRO A 142 11.53 -13.28 -83.71
C PRO A 142 12.09 -13.30 -85.13
N GLY A 143 11.24 -13.59 -86.12
CA GLY A 143 11.68 -13.68 -87.52
C GLY A 143 12.39 -12.41 -88.00
N THR A 144 11.90 -11.25 -87.58
CA THR A 144 12.51 -9.93 -87.83
C THR A 144 13.92 -9.77 -87.23
N LEU A 145 14.22 -10.43 -86.11
CA LEU A 145 15.56 -10.43 -85.52
C LEU A 145 16.49 -11.38 -86.28
N ILE A 146 15.99 -12.54 -86.75
CA ILE A 146 16.75 -13.44 -87.61
C ILE A 146 17.09 -12.73 -88.94
N GLU A 147 16.12 -12.07 -89.57
CA GLU A 147 16.31 -11.27 -90.79
C GLU A 147 17.32 -10.13 -90.58
N ARG A 148 17.24 -9.39 -89.47
CA ARG A 148 18.19 -8.30 -89.17
C ARG A 148 19.60 -8.75 -88.77
N LEU A 149 19.77 -9.97 -88.22
CA LEU A 149 21.08 -10.55 -87.90
C LEU A 149 21.71 -11.30 -89.06
N SER A 150 20.92 -11.75 -90.04
CA SER A 150 21.40 -12.38 -91.28
C SER A 150 21.58 -11.38 -92.43
N GLY A 151 20.90 -10.22 -92.37
CA GLY A 151 21.25 -9.04 -93.14
C GLY A 151 22.49 -8.33 -92.62
N SER A 152 23.21 -7.65 -93.51
CA SER A 152 24.31 -6.76 -93.11
C SER A 152 23.75 -5.50 -92.45
N LEU A 153 23.82 -5.43 -91.11
CA LEU A 153 23.54 -4.19 -90.36
C LEU A 153 24.33 -3.03 -90.96
N SER A 154 23.63 -1.93 -91.25
CA SER A 154 24.28 -0.68 -91.65
C SER A 154 25.15 -0.15 -90.50
N ASP A 155 26.18 0.63 -90.80
CA ASP A 155 27.04 1.17 -89.74
C ASP A 155 26.28 2.13 -88.82
N ASN A 156 25.25 2.81 -89.34
CA ASN A 156 24.31 3.62 -88.56
C ASN A 156 23.58 2.80 -87.48
N GLU A 157 23.09 1.61 -87.80
CA GLU A 157 22.37 0.73 -86.84
C GLU A 157 23.32 0.13 -85.80
N LYS A 158 24.58 -0.13 -86.16
CA LYS A 158 25.61 -0.57 -85.20
C LYS A 158 25.94 0.54 -84.20
N ASP A 159 25.97 1.80 -84.66
CA ASP A 159 26.23 2.95 -83.80
C ASP A 159 25.01 3.31 -82.94
N GLU A 160 23.77 3.17 -83.41
CA GLU A 160 22.58 3.24 -82.54
C GLU A 160 22.63 2.19 -81.43
N ILE A 161 22.96 0.93 -81.74
CA ILE A 161 23.06 -0.15 -80.73
C ILE A 161 24.19 0.12 -79.74
N ARG A 162 25.34 0.67 -80.20
CA ARG A 162 26.39 1.15 -79.28
C ARG A 162 25.88 2.28 -78.40
N MET A 163 25.17 3.26 -78.95
CA MET A 163 24.67 4.41 -78.22
C MET A 163 23.68 3.99 -77.13
N VAL A 164 22.71 3.12 -77.45
CA VAL A 164 21.77 2.56 -76.46
C VAL A 164 22.50 1.74 -75.38
N ARG A 165 23.52 0.95 -75.77
CA ARG A 165 24.33 0.18 -74.81
C ARG A 165 25.18 1.08 -73.90
N GLN A 166 25.70 2.18 -74.43
CA GLN A 166 26.44 3.18 -73.67
C GLN A 166 25.50 3.92 -72.71
N MET A 167 24.33 4.37 -73.17
CA MET A 167 23.30 4.98 -72.32
C MET A 167 22.88 4.06 -71.17
N LEU A 168 22.65 2.77 -71.42
CA LEU A 168 22.37 1.78 -70.38
C LEU A 168 23.56 1.57 -69.42
N HIS A 169 24.80 1.70 -69.87
CA HIS A 169 25.97 1.62 -68.99
C HIS A 169 26.10 2.87 -68.13
N ASP A 170 25.94 4.05 -68.72
CA ASP A 170 26.04 5.35 -68.06
C ASP A 170 24.93 5.51 -66.99
N GLU A 171 23.69 5.11 -67.29
CA GLU A 171 22.58 5.07 -66.32
C GLU A 171 22.86 4.10 -65.15
N ASN A 172 23.40 2.90 -65.42
CA ASN A 172 23.77 1.96 -64.34
C ASN A 172 24.89 2.52 -63.45
N MET A 173 25.87 3.23 -64.02
CA MET A 173 26.92 3.90 -63.26
C MET A 173 26.36 5.07 -62.43
N MET A 174 25.41 5.84 -62.96
CA MET A 174 24.72 6.90 -62.22
C MET A 174 23.90 6.34 -61.05
N MET A 175 23.15 5.26 -61.29
CA MET A 175 22.40 4.55 -60.25
C MET A 175 23.31 4.01 -59.14
N ALA A 176 24.48 3.48 -59.47
CA ALA A 176 25.45 3.02 -58.47
C ALA A 176 25.95 4.16 -57.56
N SER A 177 26.19 5.37 -58.11
CA SER A 177 26.53 6.53 -57.28
C SER A 177 25.39 6.99 -56.36
N VAL A 178 24.14 6.96 -56.83
CA VAL A 178 22.97 7.33 -56.02
C VAL A 178 22.77 6.36 -54.85
N PHE A 179 22.99 5.05 -55.05
CA PHE A 179 22.93 4.10 -53.94
C PHE A 179 24.04 4.31 -52.90
N ALA A 180 25.26 4.64 -53.33
CA ALA A 180 26.36 4.96 -52.42
C ALA A 180 26.11 6.22 -51.59
N GLU A 181 25.47 7.26 -52.16
CA GLU A 181 25.04 8.45 -51.41
C GLU A 181 23.92 8.13 -50.41
N LEU A 182 22.99 7.23 -50.75
CA LEU A 182 21.91 6.82 -49.84
C LEU A 182 22.44 6.01 -48.64
N ASP A 183 23.42 5.13 -48.85
CA ASP A 183 24.07 4.34 -47.79
C ASP A 183 24.80 5.21 -46.74
N ASP A 184 25.27 6.40 -47.13
CA ASP A 184 25.92 7.37 -46.21
C ASP A 184 24.89 8.19 -45.40
N ILE A 185 23.65 8.33 -45.92
CA ILE A 185 22.58 9.14 -45.32
C ILE A 185 21.65 8.30 -44.42
N PHE A 186 21.39 7.04 -44.77
CA PHE A 186 20.45 6.17 -44.08
C PHE A 186 21.12 4.87 -43.61
N LYS A 187 20.76 4.38 -42.41
CA LYS A 187 21.22 3.06 -41.96
C LYS A 187 20.75 1.96 -42.94
N PRO A 188 21.55 0.91 -43.20
CA PRO A 188 21.23 -0.15 -44.17
C PRO A 188 19.85 -0.80 -43.97
N GLU A 189 19.40 -0.92 -42.71
CA GLU A 189 18.07 -1.43 -42.33
C GLU A 189 16.90 -0.68 -43.00
N TYR A 190 17.04 0.64 -43.23
CA TYR A 190 16.03 1.46 -43.89
C TYR A 190 16.10 1.40 -45.43
N LEU A 191 17.19 0.85 -45.97
CA LEU A 191 17.51 0.70 -47.40
C LEU A 191 17.24 -0.72 -47.93
N ALA A 192 16.46 -1.50 -47.18
CA ALA A 192 15.99 -2.81 -47.60
C ALA A 192 14.59 -2.77 -48.25
N VAL A 193 14.37 -3.66 -49.22
CA VAL A 193 13.06 -4.01 -49.78
C VAL A 193 12.57 -5.31 -49.15
N GLU A 194 11.42 -5.26 -48.49
CA GLU A 194 10.76 -6.46 -47.96
C GLU A 194 9.74 -7.01 -48.95
N LYS A 195 9.86 -8.28 -49.31
CA LYS A 195 8.91 -8.98 -50.17
C LYS A 195 8.75 -10.43 -49.70
N GLY A 196 7.53 -10.80 -49.32
CA GLY A 196 7.22 -12.16 -48.85
C GLY A 196 7.97 -12.61 -47.59
N GLY A 197 8.39 -11.67 -46.73
CA GLY A 197 9.17 -11.95 -45.51
C GLY A 197 10.69 -12.07 -45.73
N VAL A 198 11.18 -11.85 -46.95
CA VAL A 198 12.63 -11.77 -47.24
C VAL A 198 13.01 -10.30 -47.42
N SER A 199 14.06 -9.88 -46.71
CA SER A 199 14.64 -8.53 -46.78
C SER A 199 15.82 -8.54 -47.75
N THR A 200 15.78 -7.68 -48.77
CA THR A 200 16.80 -7.59 -49.83
C THR A 200 17.35 -6.17 -49.93
N THR A 201 18.67 -6.01 -49.99
CA THR A 201 19.32 -4.69 -50.15
C THR A 201 18.97 -4.07 -51.51
N LEU A 202 18.75 -2.75 -51.56
CA LEU A 202 18.42 -2.00 -52.79
C LEU A 202 19.25 -2.37 -54.04
N PRO A 203 20.60 -2.49 -53.99
CA PRO A 203 21.40 -2.84 -55.17
C PRO A 203 21.17 -4.27 -55.71
N ALA A 204 20.52 -5.13 -54.94
CA ALA A 204 20.19 -6.52 -55.30
C ALA A 204 18.69 -6.73 -55.57
N ALA A 205 17.86 -5.69 -55.44
CA ALA A 205 16.43 -5.74 -55.72
C ALA A 205 16.14 -5.60 -57.23
N THR A 206 14.98 -6.10 -57.68
CA THR A 206 14.57 -5.92 -59.09
C THR A 206 14.15 -4.48 -59.36
N PHE A 207 14.23 -4.01 -60.60
CA PHE A 207 13.76 -2.65 -60.97
C PHE A 207 12.31 -2.39 -60.56
N GLY A 208 11.41 -3.38 -60.68
CA GLY A 208 10.02 -3.24 -60.22
C GLY A 208 9.90 -3.12 -58.70
N ASP A 209 10.72 -3.87 -57.96
CA ASP A 209 10.76 -3.80 -56.49
C ASP A 209 11.35 -2.48 -55.99
N ILE A 210 12.39 -1.99 -56.67
CA ILE A 210 12.92 -0.63 -56.49
C ILE A 210 11.82 0.39 -56.78
N THR A 211 11.06 0.26 -57.89
CA THR A 211 9.98 1.19 -58.27
C THR A 211 8.85 1.25 -57.22
N VAL A 212 8.49 0.12 -56.60
CA VAL A 212 7.50 0.10 -55.50
C VAL A 212 8.09 0.71 -54.22
N TRP A 213 9.27 0.22 -53.78
CA TRP A 213 9.99 0.70 -52.60
C TRP A 213 10.19 2.22 -52.61
N THR A 214 10.56 2.72 -53.80
CA THR A 214 10.68 4.14 -54.08
C THR A 214 9.29 4.77 -53.98
N THR A 215 8.35 4.49 -54.87
CA THR A 215 7.04 5.18 -54.94
C THR A 215 6.35 5.32 -53.58
N THR A 216 6.35 4.28 -52.75
CA THR A 216 5.82 4.33 -51.37
C THR A 216 6.54 5.36 -50.48
N ARG A 217 7.86 5.45 -50.55
CA ARG A 217 8.66 6.41 -49.78
C ARG A 217 8.50 7.85 -50.29
N LEU A 218 8.36 8.09 -51.60
CA LEU A 218 8.06 9.43 -52.12
C LEU A 218 6.70 9.93 -51.63
N ALA A 219 5.67 9.09 -51.64
CA ALA A 219 4.37 9.42 -51.06
C ALA A 219 4.48 9.79 -49.57
N ALA A 220 5.43 9.20 -48.84
CA ALA A 220 5.71 9.49 -47.43
C ALA A 220 6.68 10.67 -47.17
N THR A 221 7.31 11.28 -48.19
CA THR A 221 8.29 12.38 -47.99
C THR A 221 7.72 13.60 -47.27
N GLY A 222 6.40 13.84 -47.35
CA GLY A 222 5.73 14.88 -46.58
C GLY A 222 5.83 14.71 -45.05
N ASN A 223 6.08 13.49 -44.58
CA ASN A 223 6.17 13.14 -43.16
C ASN A 223 7.62 13.09 -42.64
N LEU A 224 8.63 13.38 -43.48
CA LEU A 224 10.04 13.27 -43.11
C LEU A 224 10.41 14.23 -41.95
N SER A 225 9.81 15.42 -41.93
CA SER A 225 9.94 16.40 -40.85
C SER A 225 9.43 15.86 -39.50
N VAL A 226 8.31 15.13 -39.51
CA VAL A 226 7.74 14.49 -38.32
C VAL A 226 8.64 13.37 -37.83
N GLY A 227 9.19 12.55 -38.74
CA GLY A 227 10.17 11.52 -38.39
C GLY A 227 11.42 12.07 -37.72
N MET A 228 11.96 13.19 -38.21
CA MET A 228 13.11 13.88 -37.59
C MET A 228 12.77 14.42 -36.18
N GLN A 229 11.55 14.95 -35.98
CA GLN A 229 11.09 15.43 -34.68
C GLN A 229 10.94 14.29 -33.66
N VAL A 230 10.36 13.16 -34.09
CA VAL A 230 10.24 11.94 -33.28
C VAL A 230 11.62 11.40 -32.86
N GLN A 231 12.60 11.39 -33.77
CA GLN A 231 13.95 10.95 -33.47
C GLN A 231 14.66 11.91 -32.48
N SER A 232 14.56 13.23 -32.68
CA SER A 232 15.11 14.21 -31.72
C SER A 232 14.52 14.02 -30.32
N LEU A 233 13.20 13.83 -30.23
CA LEU A 233 12.51 13.59 -28.97
C LEU A 233 12.93 12.28 -28.30
N ARG A 234 13.21 11.23 -29.09
CA ARG A 234 13.77 9.96 -28.59
C ARG A 234 15.17 10.15 -28.00
N ASP A 235 16.01 10.91 -28.68
CA ASP A 235 17.39 11.17 -28.27
C ASP A 235 17.44 12.07 -27.01
N GLU A 236 16.53 13.05 -26.90
CA GLU A 236 16.29 13.84 -25.68
C GLU A 236 15.80 12.96 -24.51
N CYS A 237 14.86 12.05 -24.75
CA CYS A 237 14.44 11.07 -23.74
C CYS A 237 15.60 10.15 -23.32
N ALA A 238 16.42 9.67 -24.24
CA ALA A 238 17.58 8.83 -23.93
C ALA A 238 18.64 9.56 -23.07
N ALA A 239 18.87 10.86 -23.33
CA ALA A 239 19.74 11.68 -22.47
C ALA A 239 19.23 11.78 -21.02
N LEU A 240 17.91 11.67 -20.80
CA LEU A 240 17.25 11.63 -19.50
C LEU A 240 17.05 10.21 -18.93
N ARG A 241 17.53 9.16 -19.61
CA ARG A 241 17.29 7.73 -19.29
C ARG A 241 15.81 7.31 -19.36
N LEU A 242 15.06 7.94 -20.26
CA LEU A 242 13.63 7.70 -20.50
C LEU A 242 13.36 6.99 -21.83
N GLU A 243 14.39 6.46 -22.51
CA GLU A 243 14.27 5.76 -23.79
C GLU A 243 13.29 4.58 -23.72
N GLY A 244 13.30 3.80 -22.64
CA GLY A 244 12.35 2.70 -22.43
C GLY A 244 10.90 3.17 -22.24
N PHE A 245 10.70 4.36 -21.67
CA PHE A 245 9.36 4.96 -21.57
C PHE A 245 8.91 5.50 -22.93
N PHE A 246 9.80 6.19 -23.66
CA PHE A 246 9.54 6.68 -25.01
C PHE A 246 9.16 5.52 -25.94
N ASP A 247 9.95 4.46 -25.99
CA ASP A 247 9.72 3.32 -26.88
C ASP A 247 8.41 2.60 -26.54
N ALA A 248 8.04 2.51 -25.25
CA ALA A 248 6.76 1.96 -24.80
C ALA A 248 5.57 2.84 -25.19
N VAL A 249 5.66 4.17 -25.05
CA VAL A 249 4.61 5.11 -25.48
C VAL A 249 4.46 5.10 -26.99
N PHE A 250 5.58 5.15 -27.73
CA PHE A 250 5.59 5.14 -29.19
C PHE A 250 4.98 3.86 -29.77
N SER A 251 5.30 2.70 -29.18
CA SER A 251 4.71 1.40 -29.56
C SER A 251 3.21 1.30 -29.30
N ASN A 252 2.66 2.12 -28.39
CA ASN A 252 1.24 2.14 -28.02
C ASN A 252 0.52 3.43 -28.45
N ALA A 253 1.11 4.23 -29.35
CA ALA A 253 0.66 5.57 -29.73
C ALA A 253 -0.78 5.63 -30.29
N GLY A 254 -1.32 4.51 -30.80
CA GLY A 254 -2.71 4.40 -31.24
C GLY A 254 -3.75 4.34 -30.10
N SER A 255 -3.32 4.24 -28.84
CA SER A 255 -4.20 4.06 -27.66
C SER A 255 -3.99 5.07 -26.53
N LEU A 256 -2.96 5.92 -26.61
CA LEU A 256 -2.55 6.82 -25.54
C LEU A 256 -2.77 8.28 -25.96
N THR A 257 -3.45 9.06 -25.12
CA THR A 257 -3.51 10.52 -25.28
C THR A 257 -2.31 11.19 -24.59
N PRO A 258 -1.98 12.46 -24.90
CA PRO A 258 -0.94 13.21 -24.20
C PRO A 258 -1.15 13.27 -22.68
N GLU A 259 -2.40 13.43 -22.23
CA GLU A 259 -2.76 13.51 -20.81
C GLU A 259 -2.51 12.18 -20.09
N ILE A 260 -2.94 11.07 -20.70
CA ILE A 260 -2.69 9.72 -20.18
C ILE A 260 -1.18 9.44 -20.14
N THR A 261 -0.44 9.86 -21.16
CA THR A 261 1.02 9.69 -21.24
C THR A 261 1.72 10.40 -20.08
N VAL A 262 1.34 11.64 -19.77
CA VAL A 262 1.88 12.39 -18.61
C VAL A 262 1.49 11.73 -17.27
N GLN A 263 0.29 11.17 -17.15
CA GLN A 263 -0.13 10.43 -15.97
C GLN A 263 0.67 9.13 -15.78
N LEU A 264 0.89 8.36 -16.84
CA LEU A 264 1.70 7.13 -16.82
C LEU A 264 3.17 7.43 -16.46
N PHE A 265 3.75 8.50 -17.03
CA PHE A 265 5.09 8.96 -16.64
C PHE A 265 5.16 9.27 -15.15
N ARG A 266 4.22 10.07 -14.62
CA ARG A 266 4.18 10.43 -13.19
C ARG A 266 4.03 9.20 -12.30
N ALA A 267 3.15 8.27 -12.65
CA ALA A 267 2.96 7.03 -11.90
C ALA A 267 4.25 6.17 -11.86
N GLY A 268 4.91 5.99 -13.01
CA GLY A 268 6.18 5.26 -13.09
C GLY A 268 7.31 5.96 -12.32
N PHE A 269 7.42 7.27 -12.44
CA PHE A 269 8.42 8.08 -11.74
C PHE A 269 8.24 8.02 -10.22
N TYR A 270 7.03 8.28 -9.71
CA TYR A 270 6.77 8.23 -8.27
C TYR A 270 6.98 6.83 -7.69
N ARG A 271 6.60 5.78 -8.42
CA ARG A 271 6.86 4.39 -8.01
C ARG A 271 8.36 4.09 -7.93
N ALA A 272 9.14 4.45 -8.96
CA ALA A 272 10.58 4.24 -8.95
C ALA A 272 11.27 5.04 -7.83
N TRP A 273 10.81 6.26 -7.55
CA TRP A 273 11.30 7.07 -6.44
C TRP A 273 10.91 6.49 -5.07
N ALA A 274 9.70 5.96 -4.92
CA ALA A 274 9.29 5.24 -3.72
C ALA A 274 10.13 3.98 -3.50
N GLU A 275 10.30 3.13 -4.52
CA GLU A 275 11.14 1.92 -4.46
C GLU A 275 12.60 2.27 -4.08
N ALA A 276 13.17 3.33 -4.66
CA ALA A 276 14.50 3.83 -4.27
C ALA A 276 14.55 4.29 -2.81
N SER A 277 13.61 5.13 -2.37
CA SER A 277 13.57 5.68 -1.00
C SER A 277 13.35 4.59 0.05
N LEU A 278 12.48 3.62 -0.23
CA LEU A 278 12.22 2.46 0.64
C LEU A 278 13.43 1.52 0.72
N SER A 279 14.29 1.49 -0.30
CA SER A 279 15.51 0.67 -0.30
C SER A 279 16.60 1.19 0.64
N GLU A 280 16.61 2.49 0.97
CA GLU A 280 17.53 3.08 1.93
C GLU A 280 17.16 2.73 3.39
N VAL A 281 15.90 2.37 3.65
CA VAL A 281 15.41 2.10 5.01
C VAL A 281 15.39 0.60 5.32
N SER A 282 16.40 0.15 6.06
CA SER A 282 16.53 -1.24 6.51
C SER A 282 15.27 -1.77 7.21
N GLY A 283 14.76 -2.91 6.73
CA GLY A 283 13.61 -3.60 7.31
C GLY A 283 12.25 -3.20 6.74
N ILE A 284 12.17 -2.16 5.89
CA ILE A 284 10.92 -1.77 5.22
C ILE A 284 10.65 -2.59 3.95
N LEU A 285 11.64 -2.86 3.10
CA LEU A 285 11.47 -3.72 1.91
C LEU A 285 10.84 -5.11 2.19
N PRO A 286 11.19 -5.86 3.26
CA PRO A 286 10.55 -7.12 3.61
C PRO A 286 9.27 -6.97 4.45
N PHE A 287 8.73 -5.75 4.59
CA PHE A 287 7.49 -5.53 5.33
C PHE A 287 6.30 -6.21 4.65
N SER A 288 5.41 -6.75 5.46
CA SER A 288 4.07 -7.16 5.05
C SER A 288 3.16 -7.00 6.26
N GLY A 289 2.04 -6.30 6.09
CA GLY A 289 1.07 -6.08 7.15
C GLY A 289 0.55 -7.41 7.72
N ALA A 290 0.38 -8.44 6.88
CA ALA A 290 0.02 -9.79 7.34
C ALA A 290 1.05 -10.38 8.34
N ALA A 291 2.34 -10.21 8.07
CA ALA A 291 3.41 -10.68 8.96
C ALA A 291 3.62 -9.75 10.18
N HIS A 292 3.28 -8.47 10.05
CA HIS A 292 3.34 -7.50 11.14
C HIS A 292 2.18 -7.69 12.14
N GLU A 293 0.94 -7.84 11.67
CA GLU A 293 -0.23 -8.19 12.48
C GLU A 293 0.00 -9.49 13.26
N ALA A 294 0.58 -10.52 12.63
CA ALA A 294 0.92 -11.77 13.33
C ALA A 294 1.94 -11.58 14.47
N LYS A 295 2.83 -10.57 14.38
CA LYS A 295 3.73 -10.19 15.48
C LYS A 295 2.99 -9.38 16.55
N ILE A 296 2.09 -8.47 16.15
CA ILE A 296 1.24 -7.70 17.06
C ILE A 296 0.34 -8.63 17.88
N ASP A 297 -0.35 -9.58 17.26
CA ASP A 297 -1.22 -10.53 17.96
C ASP A 297 -0.43 -11.41 18.95
N ARG A 298 0.75 -11.90 18.53
CA ARG A 298 1.66 -12.61 19.45
C ARG A 298 2.12 -11.72 20.61
N PHE A 299 2.36 -10.44 20.37
CA PHE A 299 2.70 -9.48 21.42
C PHE A 299 1.53 -9.25 22.38
N ARG A 300 0.30 -9.05 21.87
CA ARG A 300 -0.93 -8.92 22.68
C ARG A 300 -1.14 -10.13 23.60
N ASP A 301 -1.00 -11.34 23.05
CA ASP A 301 -1.13 -12.60 23.81
C ASP A 301 -0.06 -12.72 24.91
N LEU A 302 1.21 -12.42 24.59
CA LEU A 302 2.31 -12.50 25.57
C LEU A 302 2.22 -11.42 26.66
N ASP A 303 1.77 -10.20 26.33
CA ASP A 303 1.59 -9.10 27.28
C ASP A 303 0.48 -9.42 28.31
N ARG A 304 -0.57 -10.13 27.88
CA ARG A 304 -1.63 -10.65 28.76
C ARG A 304 -1.12 -11.78 29.65
N HIS A 305 -0.48 -12.81 29.08
CA HIS A 305 0.12 -13.90 29.86
C HIS A 305 1.17 -13.42 30.88
N GLN A 306 1.87 -12.31 30.62
CA GLN A 306 2.76 -11.70 31.60
C GLN A 306 1.99 -11.27 32.86
N MET A 307 0.81 -10.67 32.71
CA MET A 307 -0.03 -10.24 33.85
C MET A 307 -0.48 -11.45 34.68
N ASP A 308 -0.89 -12.55 34.03
CA ASP A 308 -1.28 -13.80 34.70
C ASP A 308 -0.11 -14.45 35.48
N ALA A 309 1.12 -14.24 35.02
CA ALA A 309 2.33 -14.78 35.66
C ALA A 309 2.82 -13.96 36.87
N VAL A 310 2.49 -12.66 36.95
CA VAL A 310 2.96 -11.76 38.03
C VAL A 310 2.60 -12.26 39.44
N PRO A 311 1.37 -12.74 39.75
CA PRO A 311 1.07 -13.30 41.06
C PRO A 311 1.94 -14.51 41.45
N GLY A 312 2.36 -15.31 40.46
CA GLY A 312 3.30 -16.41 40.67
C GLY A 312 4.70 -15.91 41.03
N LEU A 313 5.21 -14.93 40.29
CA LEU A 313 6.50 -14.28 40.56
C LEU A 313 6.53 -13.63 41.96
N ILE A 314 5.47 -12.91 42.34
CA ILE A 314 5.36 -12.28 43.68
C ILE A 314 5.40 -13.34 44.79
N ARG A 315 4.73 -14.50 44.61
CA ARG A 315 4.77 -15.59 45.60
C ARG A 315 6.18 -16.14 45.80
N GLU A 316 6.97 -16.32 44.73
CA GLU A 316 8.36 -16.77 44.85
C GLU A 316 9.27 -15.70 45.49
N LEU A 317 9.11 -14.42 45.14
CA LEU A 317 9.84 -13.32 45.78
C LEU A 317 9.55 -13.21 47.29
N VAL A 318 8.31 -13.47 47.71
CA VAL A 318 7.92 -13.49 49.13
C VAL A 318 8.44 -14.76 49.84
N ARG A 319 8.50 -15.92 49.17
CA ARG A 319 9.00 -17.18 49.77
C ARG A 319 10.44 -17.10 50.29
N VAL A 320 11.27 -16.24 49.70
CA VAL A 320 12.67 -16.00 50.16
C VAL A 320 12.71 -15.34 51.54
N ARG A 321 11.65 -14.60 51.93
CA ARG A 321 11.55 -13.89 53.22
C ARG A 321 11.17 -14.84 54.37
N SER A 322 12.10 -15.72 54.76
CA SER A 322 11.82 -16.76 55.76
C SER A 322 11.64 -16.20 57.18
N PRO A 323 10.49 -16.46 57.86
CA PRO A 323 10.32 -16.13 59.28
C PRO A 323 11.33 -16.83 60.21
N LYS A 324 11.97 -17.91 59.74
CA LYS A 324 13.00 -18.65 60.48
C LYS A 324 14.24 -17.80 60.80
N ASN A 325 14.44 -16.71 60.06
CA ASN A 325 15.55 -15.78 60.27
C ASN A 325 15.38 -14.93 61.55
N TYR A 326 14.16 -14.87 62.12
CA TYR A 326 13.81 -14.04 63.29
C TYR A 326 13.19 -14.90 64.42
N PRO A 327 13.93 -15.89 64.97
CA PRO A 327 13.37 -16.88 65.88
C PRO A 327 12.82 -16.28 67.19
N ASP A 328 13.43 -15.23 67.71
CA ASP A 328 12.99 -14.56 68.93
C ASP A 328 11.69 -13.78 68.72
N GLU A 329 11.58 -13.04 67.62
CA GLU A 329 10.33 -12.35 67.24
C GLU A 329 9.19 -13.36 66.98
N VAL A 330 9.49 -14.52 66.38
CA VAL A 330 8.51 -15.61 66.19
C VAL A 330 8.06 -16.18 67.53
N LYS A 331 8.96 -16.29 68.51
CA LYS A 331 8.62 -16.71 69.88
C LYS A 331 7.73 -15.68 70.57
N THR A 332 8.01 -14.39 70.41
CA THR A 332 7.18 -13.29 70.93
C THR A 332 5.77 -13.33 70.34
N LEU A 333 5.65 -13.39 69.00
CA LEU A 333 4.35 -13.45 68.31
C LEU A 333 3.52 -14.67 68.74
N LYS A 334 4.13 -15.87 68.78
CA LYS A 334 3.48 -17.09 69.28
C LYS A 334 3.08 -16.99 70.76
N GLY A 335 3.92 -16.35 71.58
CA GLY A 335 3.63 -16.09 73.00
C GLY A 335 2.43 -15.16 73.21
N GLN A 336 2.24 -14.19 72.32
CA GLN A 336 1.09 -13.27 72.35
C GLN A 336 -0.19 -13.95 71.82
N LEU A 337 -0.09 -14.78 70.76
CA LEU A 337 -1.18 -15.62 70.25
C LEU A 337 -1.70 -16.64 71.28
N ALA A 338 -0.84 -17.13 72.18
CA ALA A 338 -1.22 -18.06 73.24
C ALA A 338 -1.93 -17.40 74.45
N ARG A 339 -2.01 -16.08 74.52
CA ARG A 339 -2.65 -15.36 75.64
C ARG A 339 -4.16 -15.18 75.40
N ARG A 340 -4.96 -15.32 76.45
CA ARG A 340 -6.42 -15.03 76.44
C ARG A 340 -6.77 -13.57 76.13
N ARG A 341 -5.82 -12.64 76.29
CA ARG A 341 -5.88 -11.26 75.80
C ARG A 341 -4.56 -10.97 75.09
N THR A 342 -4.63 -10.59 73.82
CA THR A 342 -3.50 -10.01 73.11
C THR A 342 -3.08 -8.70 73.77
N GLY A 343 -1.77 -8.41 73.76
CA GLY A 343 -1.25 -7.11 74.19
C GLY A 343 -1.64 -5.99 73.22
N GLU A 344 -1.29 -4.75 73.57
CA GLU A 344 -1.48 -3.59 72.70
C GLU A 344 -0.78 -3.79 71.35
N VAL A 345 -1.50 -3.52 70.26
CA VAL A 345 -1.00 -3.69 68.88
C VAL A 345 0.30 -2.91 68.67
N ARG A 346 0.37 -1.67 69.15
CA ARG A 346 1.58 -0.83 69.06
C ARG A 346 2.81 -1.48 69.68
N ARG A 347 2.64 -2.02 70.89
CA ARG A 347 3.71 -2.72 71.59
C ARG A 347 4.12 -4.00 70.86
N LEU A 348 3.14 -4.78 70.36
CA LEU A 348 3.43 -5.99 69.59
C LEU A 348 4.27 -5.65 68.34
N LEU A 349 3.83 -4.68 67.54
CA LEU A 349 4.54 -4.29 66.31
C LEU A 349 5.97 -3.80 66.59
N ALA A 350 6.19 -3.09 67.70
CA ALA A 350 7.53 -2.70 68.15
C ALA A 350 8.39 -3.87 68.68
N GLU A 351 7.78 -4.96 69.14
CA GLU A 351 8.48 -6.19 69.58
C GLU A 351 8.77 -7.17 68.42
N ILE A 352 8.24 -6.95 67.20
CA ILE A 352 8.45 -7.81 66.01
C ILE A 352 8.80 -7.05 64.70
N PRO A 353 9.75 -6.09 64.71
CA PRO A 353 9.95 -5.16 63.60
C PRO A 353 10.46 -5.82 62.31
N ASN A 354 11.24 -6.90 62.37
CA ASN A 354 11.79 -7.56 61.19
C ASN A 354 10.87 -8.67 60.67
N LEU A 355 10.27 -9.42 61.60
CA LEU A 355 9.32 -10.48 61.30
C LEU A 355 8.05 -9.94 60.63
N LEU A 356 7.62 -8.72 60.97
CA LEU A 356 6.50 -8.05 60.30
C LEU A 356 6.71 -8.01 58.79
N PHE A 357 7.83 -7.45 58.31
CA PHE A 357 8.14 -7.32 56.88
C PHE A 357 8.51 -8.63 56.18
N ALA A 358 8.89 -9.65 56.95
CA ALA A 358 9.06 -11.01 56.44
C ALA A 358 7.71 -11.68 56.14
N LEU A 359 6.71 -11.48 57.00
CA LEU A 359 5.36 -12.04 56.84
C LEU A 359 4.45 -11.20 55.94
N LYS A 360 4.57 -9.87 56.03
CA LYS A 360 3.73 -8.86 55.39
C LYS A 360 4.62 -7.71 54.90
N PRO A 361 5.11 -7.78 53.64
CA PRO A 361 5.96 -6.75 53.04
C PRO A 361 5.32 -5.36 52.94
N ILE A 362 3.99 -5.30 52.93
CA ILE A 362 3.19 -4.09 52.73
C ILE A 362 2.28 -3.93 53.94
N VAL A 363 2.22 -2.72 54.49
CA VAL A 363 1.36 -2.33 55.60
C VAL A 363 0.44 -1.22 55.09
N MET A 364 -0.87 -1.46 55.09
CA MET A 364 -1.89 -0.48 54.69
C MET A 364 -2.59 0.04 55.94
N MET A 365 -2.58 1.36 56.13
CA MET A 365 -3.14 2.05 57.31
C MET A 365 -3.56 3.46 56.91
N ASN A 366 -4.65 3.98 57.50
CA ASN A 366 -4.95 5.41 57.42
C ASN A 366 -4.00 6.22 58.34
N PRO A 367 -3.84 7.54 58.15
CA PRO A 367 -2.87 8.35 58.91
C PRO A 367 -3.06 8.27 60.43
N LEU A 368 -4.31 8.25 60.91
CA LEU A 368 -4.63 8.08 62.32
C LEU A 368 -4.14 6.73 62.87
N SER A 369 -4.30 5.64 62.12
CA SER A 369 -3.80 4.31 62.50
C SER A 369 -2.27 4.26 62.55
N VAL A 370 -1.57 4.97 61.65
CA VAL A 370 -0.11 5.12 61.71
C VAL A 370 0.31 5.77 63.04
N ARG A 371 -0.38 6.84 63.46
CA ARG A 371 -0.11 7.53 64.74
C ARG A 371 -0.44 6.67 65.97
N LEU A 372 -1.50 5.86 65.92
CA LEU A 372 -1.95 5.04 67.05
C LEU A 372 -1.15 3.73 67.20
N PHE A 373 -0.82 3.06 66.10
CA PHE A 373 -0.27 1.70 66.13
C PHE A 373 1.21 1.60 65.77
N LEU A 374 1.79 2.54 65.04
CA LEU A 374 3.21 2.46 64.68
C LEU A 374 4.02 3.33 65.64
N ASP A 375 4.95 2.74 66.38
CA ASP A 375 5.92 3.52 67.12
C ASP A 375 6.83 4.32 66.16
N ALA A 376 7.38 5.45 66.61
CA ALA A 376 8.15 6.35 65.76
C ALA A 376 9.52 5.78 65.37
N ASN A 377 10.13 5.01 66.28
CA ASN A 377 11.52 4.54 66.12
C ASN A 377 11.64 3.01 65.94
N ALA A 378 10.53 2.27 65.95
CA ALA A 378 10.54 0.81 65.88
C ALA A 378 10.40 0.25 64.45
N LEU A 379 9.82 1.03 63.53
CA LEU A 379 9.51 0.58 62.17
C LEU A 379 9.91 1.66 61.16
N HIS A 380 10.82 1.29 60.26
CA HIS A 380 11.22 2.09 59.10
C HIS A 380 10.78 1.40 57.82
N PHE A 381 10.42 2.19 56.81
CA PHE A 381 9.90 1.75 55.52
C PHE A 381 10.79 2.26 54.40
N ASP A 382 11.05 1.41 53.39
CA ASP A 382 11.78 1.85 52.20
C ASP A 382 10.99 2.88 51.40
N VAL A 383 9.67 2.67 51.29
CA VAL A 383 8.73 3.53 50.56
C VAL A 383 7.46 3.72 51.39
N VAL A 384 7.00 4.96 51.49
CA VAL A 384 5.67 5.34 51.98
C VAL A 384 4.86 5.81 50.78
N LEU A 385 3.70 5.20 50.55
CA LEU A 385 2.79 5.58 49.48
C LEU A 385 1.51 6.17 50.08
N PHE A 386 1.17 7.38 49.65
CA PHE A 386 -0.16 7.96 49.84
C PHE A 386 -0.95 7.76 48.55
N ASP A 387 -2.11 7.14 48.68
CA ASP A 387 -3.13 7.08 47.64
C ASP A 387 -4.28 8.01 48.04
N ASP A 388 -5.05 8.50 47.07
CA ASP A 388 -6.06 9.55 47.28
C ASP A 388 -5.56 10.76 48.10
N ALA A 389 -4.31 11.17 47.87
CA ALA A 389 -3.59 12.14 48.70
C ALA A 389 -4.22 13.55 48.77
N SER A 390 -5.15 13.89 47.88
CA SER A 390 -5.98 15.12 47.99
C SER A 390 -6.96 15.09 49.17
N GLN A 391 -7.27 13.91 49.70
CA GLN A 391 -8.09 13.71 50.91
C GLN A 391 -7.27 13.65 52.22
N ILE A 392 -5.96 13.86 52.16
CA ILE A 392 -5.08 13.75 53.33
C ILE A 392 -4.51 15.13 53.64
N SER A 393 -4.75 15.64 54.85
CA SER A 393 -4.16 16.91 55.27
C SER A 393 -2.66 16.78 55.50
N THR A 394 -1.95 17.88 55.28
CA THR A 394 -0.48 17.88 55.36
C THR A 394 0.02 17.45 56.75
N GLU A 395 -0.65 17.90 57.82
CA GLU A 395 -0.28 17.58 59.20
C GLU A 395 -0.48 16.10 59.57
N ASP A 396 -1.49 15.42 59.04
CA ASP A 396 -1.72 13.99 59.27
C ASP A 396 -0.70 13.13 58.49
N ALA A 397 -0.28 13.58 57.31
CA ALA A 397 0.72 12.88 56.50
C ALA A 397 2.13 12.86 57.10
N ILE A 398 2.54 13.92 57.83
CA ILE A 398 3.90 14.06 58.41
C ILE A 398 4.31 12.82 59.22
N GLY A 399 3.37 12.23 59.98
CA GLY A 399 3.63 11.03 60.77
C GLY A 399 4.13 9.85 59.92
N ALA A 400 3.47 9.57 58.80
CA ALA A 400 3.88 8.49 57.91
C ALA A 400 5.17 8.85 57.16
N ILE A 401 5.31 10.09 56.68
CA ILE A 401 6.50 10.58 55.95
C ILE A 401 7.79 10.34 56.75
N LEU A 402 7.81 10.69 58.05
CA LEU A 402 9.00 10.56 58.90
C LEU A 402 9.49 9.11 59.10
N ARG A 403 8.72 8.10 58.70
CA ARG A 403 9.08 6.68 58.80
C ARG A 403 9.60 6.09 57.47
N GLY A 404 9.55 6.85 56.37
CA GLY A 404 9.93 6.42 55.02
C GLY A 404 11.26 6.97 54.52
N ASN A 405 12.00 6.17 53.73
CA ASN A 405 13.18 6.67 52.98
C ASN A 405 12.77 7.39 51.68
N GLN A 406 11.70 6.93 51.03
CA GLN A 406 11.10 7.53 49.85
C GLN A 406 9.60 7.73 50.09
N VAL A 407 9.03 8.82 49.56
CA VAL A 407 7.59 9.08 49.58
C VAL A 407 7.06 9.14 48.15
N ILE A 408 5.96 8.46 47.89
CA ILE A 408 5.18 8.55 46.65
C ILE A 408 3.81 9.08 47.02
N ILE A 409 3.37 10.14 46.33
CA ILE A 409 2.11 10.84 46.61
C ILE A 409 1.28 10.75 45.33
N ALA A 410 0.20 9.97 45.38
CA ALA A 410 -0.74 9.77 44.29
C ALA A 410 -2.13 10.28 44.70
N GLY A 411 -2.83 10.90 43.76
CA GLY A 411 -4.15 11.49 43.98
C GLY A 411 -4.48 12.53 42.92
N ASP A 412 -5.63 13.17 43.06
CA ASP A 412 -6.14 14.12 42.09
C ASP A 412 -6.44 15.48 42.75
N PRO A 413 -5.74 16.58 42.37
CA PRO A 413 -5.92 17.90 42.97
C PRO A 413 -7.23 18.59 42.55
N LYS A 414 -8.01 17.99 41.64
CA LYS A 414 -9.33 18.47 41.19
C LYS A 414 -10.49 17.67 41.79
N GLN A 415 -10.22 16.78 42.75
CA GLN A 415 -11.22 16.03 43.51
C GLN A 415 -11.43 16.59 44.93
N ILE A 416 -12.44 16.06 45.62
CA ILE A 416 -12.99 16.57 46.88
C ILE A 416 -11.94 16.55 48.01
N PRO A 417 -11.69 17.68 48.70
CA PRO A 417 -10.94 17.71 49.95
C PRO A 417 -11.81 17.22 51.13
N PRO A 418 -11.24 16.85 52.30
CA PRO A 418 -11.99 16.29 53.43
C PRO A 418 -13.19 17.14 53.84
N LEU A 419 -14.38 16.54 53.75
CA LEU A 419 -15.68 17.20 53.82
C LEU A 419 -15.87 18.08 55.06
N ALA A 420 -15.35 17.64 56.21
CA ALA A 420 -15.41 18.36 57.48
C ALA A 420 -14.77 19.77 57.44
N LEU A 421 -13.92 20.06 56.45
CA LEU A 421 -13.21 21.33 56.32
C LEU A 421 -13.84 22.26 55.26
N LEU A 422 -14.71 21.76 54.38
CA LEU A 422 -15.44 22.57 53.39
C LEU A 422 -16.53 23.45 54.01
N VAL A 423 -17.07 23.04 55.16
CA VAL A 423 -18.23 23.70 55.80
C VAL A 423 -17.81 24.82 56.78
N GLU A 424 -16.58 24.80 57.29
CA GLU A 424 -16.17 25.63 58.44
C GLU A 424 -15.10 26.71 58.14
N SER A 425 -14.54 26.81 56.92
CA SER A 425 -13.43 27.75 56.67
C SER A 425 -13.53 28.59 55.39
N ASP A 426 -13.39 29.91 55.55
CA ASP A 426 -13.07 30.89 54.50
C ASP A 426 -11.64 30.73 53.92
N LYS A 427 -10.94 29.63 54.23
CA LYS A 427 -9.55 29.37 53.83
C LYS A 427 -9.49 28.15 52.91
N PRO A 428 -8.56 28.13 51.94
CA PRO A 428 -8.33 26.94 51.14
C PRO A 428 -7.80 25.81 52.04
N PHE A 429 -8.36 24.61 51.88
CA PHE A 429 -7.75 23.39 52.39
C PHE A 429 -6.44 23.10 51.65
N GLU A 430 -5.40 22.69 52.39
CA GLU A 430 -4.08 22.34 51.85
C GLU A 430 -3.80 20.85 52.08
N SER A 431 -4.07 20.04 51.06
CA SER A 431 -3.74 18.61 51.10
C SER A 431 -2.23 18.37 51.00
N ILE A 432 -1.77 17.19 51.42
CA ILE A 432 -0.39 16.77 51.18
C ILE A 432 -0.06 16.71 49.68
N LEU A 433 -1.08 16.49 48.82
CA LEU A 433 -0.93 16.55 47.36
C LEU A 433 -0.75 17.99 46.85
N ASP A 434 -1.48 18.97 47.40
CA ASP A 434 -1.32 20.38 47.04
C ASP A 434 0.07 20.89 47.47
N ALA A 435 0.49 20.57 48.71
CA ALA A 435 1.83 20.88 49.22
C ALA A 435 2.94 20.21 48.39
N ALA A 436 2.75 18.95 47.98
CA ALA A 436 3.69 18.26 47.10
C ALA A 436 3.77 18.90 45.71
N ASN A 437 2.63 19.27 45.11
CA ASN A 437 2.59 19.95 43.81
C ASN A 437 3.20 21.36 43.85
N ALA A 438 3.12 22.07 44.99
CA ALA A 438 3.75 23.38 45.16
C ALA A 438 5.29 23.32 45.21
N VAL A 439 5.87 22.18 45.63
CA VAL A 439 7.33 21.95 45.68
C VAL A 439 7.82 21.18 44.45
N ALA A 440 6.94 20.42 43.79
CA ALA A 440 7.28 19.66 42.61
C ALA A 440 7.55 20.54 41.39
N SER A 441 8.58 20.18 40.64
CA SER A 441 8.89 20.78 39.34
C SER A 441 9.32 19.70 38.37
N LYS A 442 8.91 19.83 37.10
CA LYS A 442 9.30 18.90 36.03
C LYS A 442 10.82 18.84 35.85
N ASP A 443 11.53 19.90 36.23
CA ASP A 443 12.99 20.02 36.14
C ASP A 443 13.70 19.66 37.47
N SER A 444 12.96 19.27 38.52
CA SER A 444 13.52 18.91 39.82
C SER A 444 13.99 17.46 39.85
N ALA A 445 15.28 17.25 40.11
CA ALA A 445 15.86 15.91 40.31
C ALA A 445 15.37 15.22 41.60
N HIS A 446 14.64 15.92 42.48
CA HIS A 446 14.21 15.42 43.79
C HIS A 446 12.69 15.39 43.97
N PHE A 447 11.95 16.23 43.23
CA PHE A 447 10.50 16.38 43.35
C PHE A 447 9.85 16.39 41.96
N GLY A 448 9.91 15.24 41.27
CA GLY A 448 9.25 15.05 39.98
C GLY A 448 7.73 14.88 40.15
N SER A 449 6.96 15.47 39.23
CA SER A 449 5.51 15.27 39.12
C SER A 449 5.17 14.59 37.79
N HIS A 450 4.30 13.58 37.85
CA HIS A 450 3.88 12.77 36.70
C HIS A 450 2.35 12.78 36.59
N VAL A 451 1.82 13.38 35.52
CA VAL A 451 0.38 13.45 35.26
C VAL A 451 -0.05 12.25 34.41
N LEU A 452 -1.04 11.49 34.88
CA LEU A 452 -1.66 10.40 34.12
C LEU A 452 -2.65 10.98 33.11
N ARG A 453 -2.31 10.92 31.82
CA ARG A 453 -3.07 11.61 30.76
C ARG A 453 -4.23 10.82 30.16
N TRP A 454 -4.39 9.53 30.42
CA TRP A 454 -5.36 8.69 29.70
C TRP A 454 -6.62 8.41 30.52
N HIS A 455 -7.79 8.73 29.97
CA HIS A 455 -9.08 8.44 30.57
C HIS A 455 -9.65 7.11 30.07
N TYR A 456 -9.88 6.17 31.00
CA TYR A 456 -10.35 4.84 30.67
C TYR A 456 -11.80 4.56 31.08
N ARG A 457 -12.36 5.30 32.06
CA ARG A 457 -13.69 5.03 32.66
C ARG A 457 -14.86 5.22 31.69
N SER A 458 -14.99 6.41 31.11
CA SER A 458 -16.20 6.78 30.37
C SER A 458 -16.21 6.12 28.99
N ARG A 459 -17.26 5.35 28.68
CA ARG A 459 -17.43 4.68 27.39
C ARG A 459 -17.82 5.61 26.25
N ASN A 460 -18.41 6.76 26.56
CA ASN A 460 -18.71 7.85 25.61
C ASN A 460 -17.97 9.11 26.05
N GLU A 461 -17.44 9.89 25.10
CA GLU A 461 -16.66 11.09 25.42
C GLU A 461 -17.50 12.24 25.98
N SER A 462 -18.81 12.30 25.74
CA SER A 462 -19.65 13.39 26.27
C SER A 462 -19.65 13.43 27.81
N LEU A 463 -19.59 12.26 28.45
CA LEU A 463 -19.49 12.11 29.91
C LEU A 463 -18.24 12.79 30.52
N ILE A 464 -17.15 12.92 29.76
CA ILE A 464 -15.88 13.50 30.25
C ILE A 464 -15.54 14.84 29.58
N ALA A 465 -16.19 15.20 28.47
CA ALA A 465 -15.90 16.41 27.69
C ALA A 465 -15.98 17.70 28.55
N PHE A 466 -16.98 17.79 29.43
CA PHE A 466 -17.10 18.92 30.37
C PHE A 466 -15.92 18.98 31.35
N SER A 467 -15.56 17.86 31.98
CA SER A 467 -14.42 17.81 32.91
C SER A 467 -13.09 18.10 32.20
N ARG A 468 -12.92 17.64 30.95
CA ARG A 468 -11.75 17.98 30.13
C ARG A 468 -11.67 19.48 29.85
N ARG A 469 -12.80 20.15 29.59
CA ARG A 469 -12.84 21.58 29.30
C ARG A 469 -12.41 22.45 30.49
N TYR A 470 -12.88 22.12 31.71
CA TYR A 470 -12.73 22.99 32.88
C TYR A 470 -11.71 22.52 33.92
N PHE A 471 -11.39 21.23 33.97
CA PHE A 471 -10.54 20.65 35.02
C PHE A 471 -9.26 20.01 34.48
N TYR A 472 -9.32 19.30 33.34
CA TYR A 472 -8.19 18.53 32.77
C TYR A 472 -8.04 18.66 31.23
N PRO A 473 -7.59 19.82 30.70
CA PRO A 473 -7.42 20.02 29.26
C PRO A 473 -6.47 19.02 28.58
N GLU A 474 -5.48 18.53 29.32
CA GLU A 474 -4.44 17.60 28.87
C GLU A 474 -4.88 16.13 28.83
N LEU A 475 -6.08 15.82 29.31
CA LEU A 475 -6.61 14.46 29.38
C LEU A 475 -7.03 13.96 27.99
N VAL A 476 -6.65 12.73 27.67
CA VAL A 476 -6.90 12.02 26.41
C VAL A 476 -8.03 11.02 26.63
N SER A 477 -9.12 11.20 25.90
CA SER A 477 -10.31 10.34 25.91
C SER A 477 -10.43 9.56 24.60
N PHE A 478 -11.12 8.42 24.64
CA PHE A 478 -11.34 7.55 23.48
C PHE A 478 -12.76 7.74 22.93
N PRO A 479 -12.92 7.93 21.61
CA PRO A 479 -14.25 8.08 20.98
C PRO A 479 -15.10 6.82 21.13
N SER A 480 -16.41 7.01 21.24
CA SER A 480 -17.42 5.96 21.14
C SER A 480 -17.78 5.64 19.69
N ALA A 481 -18.19 4.40 19.42
CA ALA A 481 -18.80 4.04 18.13
C ALA A 481 -20.25 4.58 17.98
N THR A 482 -20.77 5.29 18.98
CA THR A 482 -22.02 6.05 18.94
C THR A 482 -21.73 7.54 18.80
N VAL A 483 -22.56 8.21 18.00
CA VAL A 483 -22.54 9.66 17.76
C VAL A 483 -23.28 10.41 18.89
N ASP A 484 -24.35 9.80 19.40
CA ASP A 484 -25.25 10.41 20.37
C ASP A 484 -24.54 10.66 21.72
N SER A 485 -24.97 11.70 22.44
CA SER A 485 -24.51 11.95 23.81
C SER A 485 -24.98 10.84 24.75
N ALA A 486 -24.11 10.42 25.66
CA ALA A 486 -24.49 9.56 26.78
C ALA A 486 -25.01 10.34 28.01
N ILE A 487 -25.31 11.64 27.84
CA ILE A 487 -25.94 12.49 28.85
C ILE A 487 -27.34 12.84 28.36
N ASP A 488 -28.37 12.44 29.10
CA ASP A 488 -29.75 12.89 28.93
C ASP A 488 -30.08 14.03 29.91
N TYR A 489 -30.94 14.96 29.49
CA TYR A 489 -31.48 16.01 30.35
C TYR A 489 -33.01 15.93 30.38
N VAL A 490 -33.57 15.73 31.58
CA VAL A 490 -35.00 15.68 31.86
C VAL A 490 -35.38 16.94 32.63
N GLU A 491 -36.09 17.85 31.95
CA GLU A 491 -36.59 19.07 32.57
C GLU A 491 -37.85 18.79 33.39
N THR A 492 -37.86 19.28 34.63
CA THR A 492 -39.01 19.22 35.54
C THR A 492 -39.45 20.64 35.94
N ALA A 493 -40.62 20.75 36.56
CA ALA A 493 -41.25 22.03 36.87
C ALA A 493 -41.34 22.27 38.38
N THR A 494 -41.30 23.54 38.78
CA THR A 494 -41.50 23.97 40.17
C THR A 494 -42.98 24.27 40.42
N ASP A 495 -43.51 23.91 41.59
CA ASP A 495 -44.86 24.25 42.04
C ASP A 495 -44.94 25.65 42.70
N GLU A 496 -46.14 26.06 43.12
CA GLU A 496 -46.37 27.36 43.79
C GLU A 496 -45.63 27.50 45.15
N MET A 497 -45.14 26.39 45.72
CA MET A 497 -44.43 26.35 47.00
C MET A 497 -42.91 26.27 46.85
N GLY A 498 -42.37 26.20 45.64
CA GLY A 498 -40.93 26.12 45.38
C GLY A 498 -40.36 24.71 45.37
N PHE A 499 -41.21 23.67 45.30
CA PHE A 499 -40.78 22.27 45.20
C PHE A 499 -40.94 21.73 43.78
N ASP A 500 -40.19 20.68 43.44
CA ASP A 500 -40.39 19.92 42.19
C ASP A 500 -41.16 18.63 42.53
N PRO A 501 -42.50 18.61 42.38
CA PRO A 501 -43.30 17.44 42.73
C PRO A 501 -43.03 16.23 41.83
N THR A 502 -42.48 16.44 40.63
CA THR A 502 -42.27 15.40 39.61
C THR A 502 -40.87 14.82 39.58
N GLY A 503 -39.87 15.55 40.10
CA GLY A 503 -38.45 15.18 40.12
C GLY A 503 -38.17 13.79 40.67
N PRO A 504 -38.59 13.48 41.92
CA PRO A 504 -38.41 12.15 42.51
C PRO A 504 -39.05 11.04 41.66
N GLU A 505 -40.26 11.26 41.12
CA GLU A 505 -40.92 10.29 40.25
C GLU A 505 -40.10 10.05 38.97
N LYS A 506 -39.59 11.11 38.33
CA LYS A 506 -38.74 11.02 37.13
C LYS A 506 -37.39 10.35 37.38
N VAL A 507 -36.78 10.57 38.55
CA VAL A 507 -35.56 9.89 38.98
C VAL A 507 -35.81 8.38 39.08
N VAL A 508 -36.89 7.97 39.75
CA VAL A 508 -37.21 6.55 39.93
C VAL A 508 -37.67 5.89 38.62
N ASP A 509 -38.47 6.57 37.79
CA ASP A 509 -38.85 6.08 36.46
C ASP A 509 -37.61 5.85 35.57
N ALA A 510 -36.61 6.76 35.61
CA ALA A 510 -35.37 6.61 34.85
C ALA A 510 -34.54 5.40 35.32
N VAL A 511 -34.39 5.20 36.64
CA VAL A 511 -33.72 4.03 37.22
C VAL A 511 -34.39 2.74 36.80
N LEU A 512 -35.73 2.65 36.94
CA LEU A 512 -36.49 1.43 36.63
C LEU A 512 -36.52 1.12 35.13
N SER A 513 -36.63 2.13 34.27
CA SER A 513 -36.59 1.93 32.81
C SER A 513 -35.22 1.41 32.37
N TYR A 514 -34.13 2.02 32.87
CA TYR A 514 -32.78 1.59 32.51
C TYR A 514 -32.44 0.20 33.06
N ALA A 515 -32.80 -0.10 34.32
CA ALA A 515 -32.59 -1.43 34.91
C ALA A 515 -33.32 -2.55 34.15
N LYS A 516 -34.45 -2.24 33.52
CA LYS A 516 -35.22 -3.18 32.69
C LYS A 516 -34.60 -3.42 31.32
N GLU A 517 -33.97 -2.40 30.73
CA GLU A 517 -33.28 -2.48 29.43
C GLU A 517 -31.87 -3.05 29.56
N HIS A 518 -31.21 -2.81 30.70
CA HIS A 518 -29.83 -3.19 31.01
C HIS A 518 -29.73 -3.81 32.42
N PRO A 519 -30.27 -5.02 32.64
CA PRO A 519 -30.23 -5.69 33.94
C PRO A 519 -28.81 -6.05 34.42
N GLU A 520 -27.83 -6.07 33.51
CA GLU A 520 -26.41 -6.27 33.78
C GLU A 520 -25.67 -5.00 34.27
N HIS A 521 -26.30 -3.83 34.17
CA HIS A 521 -25.65 -2.55 34.47
C HIS A 521 -25.95 -2.08 35.90
N SER A 522 -24.90 -1.60 36.56
CA SER A 522 -24.97 -0.99 37.88
C SER A 522 -25.55 0.44 37.80
N ILE A 523 -26.39 0.83 38.76
CA ILE A 523 -27.06 2.14 38.78
C ILE A 523 -26.79 2.87 40.10
N GLY A 524 -26.59 4.19 40.03
CA GLY A 524 -26.49 5.05 41.21
C GLY A 524 -27.29 6.34 41.04
N VAL A 525 -27.77 6.90 42.15
CA VAL A 525 -28.49 8.18 42.19
C VAL A 525 -27.75 9.13 43.12
N VAL A 526 -27.49 10.34 42.63
CA VAL A 526 -26.84 11.43 43.35
C VAL A 526 -27.84 12.56 43.54
N ALA A 527 -28.20 12.84 44.79
CA ALA A 527 -28.96 14.02 45.19
C ALA A 527 -28.01 15.18 45.54
N LEU A 528 -28.40 16.43 45.29
CA LEU A 528 -27.60 17.58 45.69
C LEU A 528 -27.62 17.88 47.19
N ASP A 529 -28.74 17.66 47.87
CA ASP A 529 -28.91 17.91 49.30
C ASP A 529 -29.70 16.77 50.00
N ASP A 530 -29.71 16.79 51.33
CA ASP A 530 -30.39 15.77 52.16
C ASP A 530 -31.91 15.76 51.96
N ALA A 531 -32.53 16.90 51.65
CA ALA A 531 -33.98 16.97 51.45
C ALA A 531 -34.39 16.32 50.13
N ASP A 532 -33.64 16.54 49.05
CA ASP A 532 -33.83 15.86 47.79
C ASP A 532 -33.48 14.35 47.89
N TYR A 533 -32.52 13.96 48.74
CA TYR A 533 -32.24 12.55 49.10
C TYR A 533 -33.44 11.90 49.80
N GLU A 534 -34.02 12.54 50.82
CA GLU A 534 -35.18 12.04 51.54
C GLU A 534 -36.39 11.87 50.61
N ARG A 535 -36.66 12.85 49.75
CA ARG A 535 -37.77 12.81 48.78
C ARG A 535 -37.65 11.69 47.75
N ILE A 536 -36.44 11.39 47.27
CA ILE A 536 -36.21 10.20 46.41
C ILE A 536 -36.40 8.91 47.21
N THR A 537 -35.95 8.87 48.47
CA THR A 537 -36.12 7.70 49.36
C THR A 537 -37.60 7.39 49.61
N GLU A 538 -38.41 8.42 49.88
CA GLU A 538 -39.87 8.32 50.04
C GLU A 538 -40.55 7.80 48.77
N GLU A 539 -40.16 8.30 47.59
CA GLU A 539 -40.71 7.82 46.31
C GLU A 539 -40.35 6.35 46.04
N ILE A 540 -39.12 5.93 46.30
CA ILE A 540 -38.69 4.53 46.22
C ILE A 540 -39.54 3.65 47.16
N ALA A 541 -39.76 4.10 48.40
CA ALA A 541 -40.59 3.39 49.37
C ALA A 541 -42.06 3.29 48.90
N ARG A 542 -42.65 4.38 48.39
CA ARG A 542 -44.01 4.42 47.84
C ARG A 542 -44.19 3.44 46.68
N ARG A 543 -43.22 3.36 45.76
CA ARG A 543 -43.27 2.42 44.63
C ARG A 543 -43.22 0.96 45.08
N LYS A 544 -42.41 0.65 46.10
CA LYS A 544 -42.35 -0.70 46.71
C LYS A 544 -43.59 -1.07 47.52
N GLU A 545 -44.28 -0.09 48.12
CA GLU A 545 -45.56 -0.34 48.77
C GLU A 545 -46.68 -0.61 47.75
N ALA A 546 -46.65 0.08 46.61
CA ALA A 546 -47.60 -0.10 45.51
C ALA A 546 -47.38 -1.41 44.72
N ASP A 547 -46.12 -1.85 44.57
CA ASP A 547 -45.73 -3.12 43.95
C ASP A 547 -44.66 -3.83 44.80
N PRO A 548 -45.05 -4.75 45.70
CA PRO A 548 -44.13 -5.48 46.57
C PRO A 548 -43.15 -6.43 45.84
N GLU A 549 -43.37 -6.74 44.57
CA GLU A 549 -42.46 -7.54 43.73
C GLU A 549 -41.45 -6.65 42.96
N LEU A 550 -41.54 -5.31 43.11
CA LEU A 550 -40.65 -4.35 42.47
C LEU A 550 -39.24 -4.40 43.08
N SER A 551 -38.40 -5.24 42.51
CA SER A 551 -36.98 -5.27 42.85
C SER A 551 -36.23 -4.10 42.22
N PHE A 552 -35.43 -3.41 43.02
CA PHE A 552 -34.48 -2.41 42.56
C PHE A 552 -33.15 -3.08 42.18
N PRO A 553 -32.41 -2.57 41.18
CA PRO A 553 -31.16 -3.17 40.72
C PRO A 553 -30.17 -3.36 41.87
N GLY A 554 -29.59 -4.55 42.02
CA GLY A 554 -28.55 -4.80 43.02
C GLY A 554 -29.02 -5.03 44.46
N GLU A 555 -30.32 -5.24 44.73
CA GLU A 555 -30.81 -5.71 46.05
C GLU A 555 -30.24 -7.07 46.50
N HIS A 556 -29.63 -7.80 45.57
CA HIS A 556 -28.99 -9.10 45.79
C HIS A 556 -27.54 -9.15 45.28
N ASP A 557 -26.84 -8.01 45.18
CA ASP A 557 -25.46 -8.01 44.68
C ASP A 557 -24.43 -8.37 45.77
N GLU A 558 -23.86 -9.57 45.65
CA GLU A 558 -22.75 -10.04 46.49
C GLU A 558 -21.39 -9.38 46.13
N ASN A 559 -21.29 -8.66 45.00
CA ASN A 559 -20.03 -8.09 44.50
C ASN A 559 -19.76 -6.65 44.97
N GLY A 560 -20.76 -5.92 45.47
CA GLY A 560 -20.62 -4.56 46.00
C GLY A 560 -20.85 -3.40 45.00
N GLU A 561 -21.29 -3.69 43.78
CA GLU A 561 -21.74 -2.71 42.77
C GLU A 561 -23.26 -2.46 42.80
N GLY A 562 -23.97 -2.92 43.84
CA GLY A 562 -25.42 -2.71 44.00
C GLY A 562 -25.89 -1.25 43.98
N PHE A 563 -27.20 -1.02 43.84
CA PHE A 563 -27.76 0.34 43.76
C PHE A 563 -27.37 1.21 44.96
N PHE A 564 -26.97 2.45 44.67
CA PHE A 564 -26.83 3.48 45.69
C PHE A 564 -27.78 4.65 45.43
N LEU A 565 -28.26 5.24 46.51
CA LEU A 565 -28.69 6.63 46.59
C LEU A 565 -27.75 7.31 47.58
N LYS A 566 -27.12 8.42 47.20
CA LYS A 566 -26.20 9.19 48.04
C LYS A 566 -26.31 10.68 47.74
N THR A 567 -25.90 11.54 48.67
CA THR A 567 -25.70 12.96 48.39
C THR A 567 -24.37 13.21 47.66
N LEU A 568 -24.23 14.39 47.03
CA LEU A 568 -23.03 14.86 46.31
C LEU A 568 -21.73 14.65 47.11
N GLU A 569 -21.82 14.81 48.43
CA GLU A 569 -20.74 14.74 49.40
C GLU A 569 -20.25 13.31 49.68
N ASN A 570 -21.12 12.32 49.47
CA ASN A 570 -20.92 10.92 49.88
C ASN A 570 -20.63 9.95 48.72
N VAL A 571 -20.65 10.44 47.47
CA VAL A 571 -20.46 9.61 46.24
C VAL A 571 -18.97 9.39 45.87
N GLN A 572 -18.04 9.73 46.76
CA GLN A 572 -16.62 9.60 46.48
C GLN A 572 -16.17 8.13 46.47
N GLY A 573 -15.39 7.75 45.47
CA GLY A 573 -14.91 6.38 45.28
C GLY A 573 -15.93 5.43 44.61
N ASP A 574 -17.24 5.72 44.67
CA ASP A 574 -18.23 4.98 43.89
C ASP A 574 -18.11 5.30 42.40
N GLU A 575 -18.55 4.37 41.55
CA GLU A 575 -18.83 4.56 40.13
C GLU A 575 -19.92 3.57 39.69
N ARG A 576 -20.74 3.93 38.70
CA ARG A 576 -21.85 3.10 38.22
C ARG A 576 -21.99 3.25 36.70
N ASP A 577 -22.59 2.26 36.05
CA ASP A 577 -22.81 2.29 34.60
C ASP A 577 -23.79 3.39 34.23
N MET A 578 -24.89 3.50 34.97
CA MET A 578 -25.78 4.65 34.94
C MET A 578 -25.66 5.46 36.22
N VAL A 579 -25.55 6.78 36.10
CA VAL A 579 -25.73 7.71 37.22
C VAL A 579 -26.86 8.69 36.93
N VAL A 580 -27.83 8.76 37.83
CA VAL A 580 -28.84 9.83 37.82
C VAL A 580 -28.37 10.95 38.75
N LEU A 581 -28.16 12.16 38.21
CA LEU A 581 -27.94 13.36 39.02
C LEU A 581 -29.28 14.11 39.13
N TYR A 582 -29.82 14.17 40.33
CA TYR A 582 -31.02 14.97 40.61
C TYR A 582 -30.62 16.34 41.16
N VAL A 583 -31.00 17.37 40.41
CA VAL A 583 -30.87 18.78 40.78
C VAL A 583 -32.27 19.29 41.06
N GLY A 584 -32.62 19.46 42.33
CA GLY A 584 -33.91 20.03 42.70
C GLY A 584 -34.08 21.50 42.28
N THR A 585 -35.03 22.17 42.92
CA THR A 585 -35.43 23.54 42.56
C THR A 585 -34.38 24.60 42.87
N ASP A 586 -33.57 24.39 43.91
CA ASP A 586 -32.55 25.35 44.37
C ASP A 586 -31.24 24.62 44.74
N PRO A 587 -30.25 24.58 43.83
CA PRO A 587 -28.96 23.98 44.11
C PRO A 587 -28.13 24.75 45.15
N SER A 588 -28.48 26.00 45.50
CA SER A 588 -27.75 26.76 46.53
C SER A 588 -27.93 26.20 47.94
N ARG A 589 -28.96 25.36 48.15
CA ARG A 589 -29.14 24.58 49.38
C ARG A 589 -28.01 23.58 49.63
N CYS A 590 -27.33 23.12 48.57
CA CYS A 590 -26.10 22.34 48.68
C CYS A 590 -24.95 23.26 49.14
N LYS A 591 -24.75 23.34 50.46
CA LYS A 591 -23.74 24.23 51.06
C LYS A 591 -22.33 23.94 50.56
N PRO A 592 -21.85 22.68 50.45
CA PRO A 592 -20.47 22.44 50.00
C PRO A 592 -20.25 22.71 48.50
N LEU A 593 -21.27 22.57 47.65
CA LEU A 593 -21.20 23.04 46.26
C LEU A 593 -21.11 24.58 46.17
N SER A 594 -21.78 25.27 47.08
CA SER A 594 -21.78 26.72 47.21
C SER A 594 -20.55 27.28 47.95
N ALA A 595 -19.68 26.42 48.51
CA ALA A 595 -18.48 26.81 49.23
C ALA A 595 -17.26 26.99 48.30
N PHE A 596 -16.17 27.54 48.85
CA PHE A 596 -14.88 27.59 48.15
C PHE A 596 -14.35 26.17 47.88
N GLY A 597 -14.02 25.86 46.63
CA GLY A 597 -13.62 24.51 46.21
C GLY A 597 -14.79 23.59 45.83
N GLY A 598 -16.04 24.07 45.90
CA GLY A 598 -17.25 23.31 45.56
C GLY A 598 -17.27 22.78 44.12
N GLU A 599 -16.50 23.37 43.20
CA GLU A 599 -16.32 22.85 41.84
C GLU A 599 -15.70 21.45 41.81
N ARG A 600 -14.92 21.07 42.83
CA ARG A 600 -14.32 19.74 42.94
C ARG A 600 -15.36 18.65 43.27
N LEU A 601 -16.39 18.99 44.05
CA LEU A 601 -17.55 18.12 44.31
C LEU A 601 -18.34 17.86 43.03
N LEU A 602 -18.62 18.91 42.26
CA LEU A 602 -19.27 18.79 40.96
C LEU A 602 -18.47 17.89 40.01
N ASN A 603 -17.15 18.11 39.89
CA ASN A 603 -16.28 17.30 39.04
C ASN A 603 -16.27 15.81 39.45
N VAL A 604 -16.30 15.49 40.75
CA VAL A 604 -16.47 14.10 41.19
C VAL A 604 -17.82 13.56 40.72
N ALA A 605 -18.94 14.24 41.01
CA ALA A 605 -20.27 13.76 40.68
C ALA A 605 -20.51 13.51 39.18
N ILE A 606 -20.10 14.44 38.32
CA ILE A 606 -20.28 14.31 36.86
C ILE A 606 -19.37 13.23 36.23
N THR A 607 -18.32 12.79 36.95
CA THR A 607 -17.40 11.74 36.49
C THR A 607 -17.70 10.34 37.05
N ARG A 608 -18.85 10.15 37.71
CA ARG A 608 -19.27 8.85 38.30
C ARG A 608 -19.85 7.85 37.29
N ALA A 609 -20.34 8.32 36.15
CA ALA A 609 -20.95 7.48 35.13
C ALA A 609 -19.89 6.79 34.24
N ARG A 610 -20.00 5.46 34.09
CA ARG A 610 -19.21 4.68 33.10
C ARG A 610 -19.88 4.70 31.73
N CYS A 611 -21.19 4.47 31.66
CA CYS A 611 -21.93 4.23 30.41
C CYS A 611 -22.92 5.34 30.06
N ARG A 612 -23.72 5.84 31.03
CA ARG A 612 -24.77 6.85 30.81
C ARG A 612 -24.99 7.74 32.02
N MET A 613 -25.36 8.99 31.80
CA MET A 613 -25.77 9.92 32.85
C MET A 613 -27.15 10.50 32.51
N VAL A 614 -28.05 10.52 33.49
CA VAL A 614 -29.35 11.19 33.36
C VAL A 614 -29.39 12.34 34.35
N ILE A 615 -29.69 13.53 33.88
CA ILE A 615 -29.87 14.71 34.73
C ILE A 615 -31.35 14.98 34.83
N VAL A 616 -31.91 14.95 36.03
CA VAL A 616 -33.29 15.40 36.29
C VAL A 616 -33.18 16.75 36.99
N SER A 617 -33.78 17.81 36.42
CA SER A 617 -33.52 19.18 36.87
C SER A 617 -34.69 20.14 36.64
N ALA A 618 -35.12 20.78 37.74
CA ALA A 618 -36.07 21.90 37.73
C ALA A 618 -35.39 23.28 37.70
N TYR A 619 -34.09 23.36 37.96
CA TYR A 619 -33.39 24.62 38.21
C TYR A 619 -33.27 25.54 36.98
N LEU A 620 -32.94 25.00 35.79
CA LEU A 620 -32.67 25.85 34.61
C LEU A 620 -33.85 26.74 34.18
N HIS A 621 -35.09 26.35 34.48
CA HIS A 621 -36.28 27.13 34.15
C HIS A 621 -36.35 28.45 34.94
N ASN A 622 -35.84 28.45 36.18
CA ASN A 622 -35.93 29.55 37.14
C ASN A 622 -34.56 30.13 37.53
N ALA A 623 -33.48 29.72 36.85
CA ALA A 623 -32.12 30.12 37.21
C ALA A 623 -31.90 31.63 37.00
N PRO A 624 -31.36 32.36 38.00
CA PRO A 624 -31.14 33.80 37.90
C PRO A 624 -30.13 34.16 36.81
N THR A 625 -30.28 35.36 36.27
CA THR A 625 -29.39 35.90 35.23
C THR A 625 -27.96 36.11 35.76
N PRO A 626 -26.91 35.96 34.92
CA PRO A 626 -25.52 35.96 35.39
C PRO A 626 -25.05 37.23 36.09
N ASP A 627 -25.72 38.37 35.86
CA ASP A 627 -25.33 39.68 36.40
C ASP A 627 -25.84 39.94 37.83
N ASP A 628 -26.73 39.09 38.36
CA ASP A 628 -27.48 39.37 39.60
C ASP A 628 -26.86 38.79 40.88
N VAL A 629 -25.90 37.85 40.79
CA VAL A 629 -25.33 37.13 41.95
C VAL A 629 -23.83 36.88 41.80
N VAL A 630 -23.05 37.15 42.86
CA VAL A 630 -21.66 36.67 42.98
C VAL A 630 -21.68 35.20 43.37
N GLU A 631 -21.87 34.33 42.38
CA GLU A 631 -21.86 32.87 42.55
C GLU A 631 -20.43 32.33 42.76
N HIS A 632 -20.26 31.38 43.69
CA HIS A 632 -19.02 30.60 43.80
C HIS A 632 -18.84 29.68 42.57
N GLN A 633 -17.59 29.31 42.28
CA GLN A 633 -17.20 28.60 41.06
C GLN A 633 -17.95 27.27 40.84
N GLY A 634 -18.31 26.55 41.91
CA GLY A 634 -19.12 25.33 41.84
C GLY A 634 -20.51 25.56 41.22
N MET A 635 -21.20 26.63 41.62
CA MET A 635 -22.54 26.98 41.10
C MET A 635 -22.49 27.45 39.64
N LEU A 636 -21.49 28.28 39.30
CA LEU A 636 -21.24 28.72 37.92
C LEU A 636 -21.01 27.54 36.97
N LEU A 637 -20.23 26.54 37.42
CA LEU A 637 -19.95 25.34 36.64
C LEU A 637 -21.13 24.37 36.63
N LEU A 638 -21.94 24.26 37.70
CA LEU A 638 -23.19 23.48 37.66
C LEU A 638 -24.14 24.05 36.60
N ARG A 639 -24.41 25.36 36.61
CA ARG A 639 -25.26 26.01 35.60
C ARG A 639 -24.73 25.81 34.18
N SER A 640 -23.40 25.83 34.01
CA SER A 640 -22.75 25.55 32.73
C SER A 640 -22.88 24.08 32.31
N PHE A 641 -22.83 23.13 33.25
CA PHE A 641 -22.98 21.69 33.01
C PHE A 641 -24.43 21.31 32.67
N LEU A 642 -25.41 21.89 33.36
CA LEU A 642 -26.83 21.68 33.04
C LEU A 642 -27.16 22.22 31.65
N ARG A 643 -26.62 23.39 31.27
CA ARG A 643 -26.75 23.91 29.90
C ARG A 643 -26.06 23.00 28.88
N TYR A 644 -24.85 22.52 29.19
CA TYR A 644 -24.14 21.56 28.34
C TYR A 644 -24.98 20.31 28.06
N ALA A 645 -25.58 19.73 29.10
CA ALA A 645 -26.44 18.56 28.98
C ALA A 645 -27.70 18.85 28.14
N LYS A 646 -28.39 19.97 28.40
CA LYS A 646 -29.59 20.36 27.64
C LYS A 646 -29.29 20.62 26.16
N GLU A 647 -28.26 21.42 25.86
CA GLU A 647 -27.80 21.65 24.48
C GLU A 647 -27.30 20.37 23.79
N GLY A 648 -26.74 19.42 24.56
CA GLY A 648 -26.30 18.12 24.04
C GLY A 648 -27.47 17.23 23.57
N VAL A 649 -28.66 17.40 24.14
CA VAL A 649 -29.91 16.78 23.67
C VAL A 649 -30.43 17.52 22.44
N ASP A 650 -30.52 18.86 22.48
CA ASP A 650 -31.10 19.65 21.39
C ASP A 650 -30.30 19.57 20.06
N LYS A 651 -28.99 19.29 20.12
CA LYS A 651 -28.10 19.18 18.95
C LYS A 651 -28.21 17.86 18.18
N THR A 652 -29.16 16.98 18.50
CA THR A 652 -29.42 15.76 17.71
C THR A 652 -30.01 16.06 16.32
N GLU A 653 -30.52 17.27 16.08
CA GLU A 653 -31.05 17.69 14.77
C GLU A 653 -30.09 18.62 13.99
N ILE A 654 -29.33 18.02 13.06
CA ILE A 654 -28.77 18.62 11.83
C ILE A 654 -27.63 19.67 11.99
N GLY A 655 -26.44 19.36 11.46
CA GLY A 655 -25.37 20.34 11.24
C GLY A 655 -24.18 19.80 10.43
N SER A 656 -23.64 20.61 9.50
CA SER A 656 -22.59 20.21 8.56
C SER A 656 -21.16 20.37 9.12
N SER A 657 -20.87 19.74 10.27
CA SER A 657 -19.50 19.50 10.74
C SER A 657 -19.04 18.09 10.32
N ASP A 658 -17.75 17.93 10.01
CA ASP A 658 -17.16 16.62 9.65
C ASP A 658 -17.04 15.63 10.83
N ASP A 659 -17.35 16.09 12.05
CA ASP A 659 -17.58 15.27 13.25
C ASP A 659 -18.75 15.88 14.07
N PRO A 660 -19.88 15.17 14.26
CA PRO A 660 -20.97 15.64 15.11
C PRO A 660 -20.59 15.69 16.59
N ALA A 661 -19.62 14.89 17.04
CA ALA A 661 -19.12 14.98 18.41
C ALA A 661 -18.50 16.36 18.66
N ALA A 662 -17.82 16.95 17.67
CA ALA A 662 -17.29 18.31 17.78
C ALA A 662 -18.39 19.38 18.02
N SER A 663 -19.66 19.11 17.66
CA SER A 663 -20.79 19.99 17.98
C SER A 663 -21.21 19.92 19.47
N LEU A 664 -20.82 18.86 20.19
CA LEU A 664 -20.92 18.75 21.65
C LEU A 664 -19.83 19.56 22.37
N LEU A 665 -18.92 20.24 21.67
CA LEU A 665 -17.95 21.12 22.33
C LEU A 665 -18.62 22.39 22.85
N LEU A 666 -18.21 22.82 24.03
CA LEU A 666 -18.59 24.11 24.58
C LEU A 666 -17.93 25.26 23.82
N PRO A 667 -18.57 26.44 23.73
CA PRO A 667 -17.99 27.62 23.10
C PRO A 667 -16.58 27.95 23.62
N GLY A 668 -15.67 28.28 22.70
CA GLY A 668 -14.27 28.61 23.01
C GLY A 668 -13.40 27.44 23.45
N THR A 669 -13.87 26.19 23.33
CA THR A 669 -13.00 25.00 23.56
C THR A 669 -12.01 24.86 22.41
N HIS A 670 -10.72 24.97 22.70
CA HIS A 670 -9.68 24.66 21.72
C HIS A 670 -9.58 23.14 21.55
N MET A 671 -9.87 22.65 20.34
CA MET A 671 -9.51 21.30 19.94
C MET A 671 -7.99 21.23 19.70
N PRO A 672 -7.34 20.09 20.00
CA PRO A 672 -5.98 19.83 19.52
C PRO A 672 -5.91 19.94 18.00
N ASP A 673 -4.80 20.46 17.47
CA ASP A 673 -4.58 20.54 16.02
C ASP A 673 -4.68 19.15 15.40
N VAL A 674 -5.60 19.00 14.44
CA VAL A 674 -5.80 17.75 13.72
C VAL A 674 -4.67 17.58 12.69
N PRO A 675 -3.89 16.49 12.73
CA PRO A 675 -2.87 16.24 11.72
C PRO A 675 -3.47 16.23 10.32
N ALA A 676 -2.74 16.77 9.33
CA ALA A 676 -3.15 16.63 7.93
C ALA A 676 -3.23 15.13 7.56
N PRO A 677 -4.24 14.72 6.76
CA PRO A 677 -4.38 13.32 6.35
C PRO A 677 -3.11 12.80 5.70
N SER A 678 -2.85 11.51 5.89
CA SER A 678 -1.92 10.82 4.99
C SER A 678 -2.50 10.79 3.56
N VAL A 679 -1.62 10.74 2.55
CA VAL A 679 -2.07 10.63 1.14
C VAL A 679 -2.93 9.36 0.95
N VAL A 680 -2.59 8.27 1.65
CA VAL A 680 -3.33 7.00 1.63
C VAL A 680 -4.73 7.17 2.25
N GLU A 681 -4.86 7.85 3.39
CA GLU A 681 -6.15 8.16 4.03
C GLU A 681 -7.07 8.92 3.05
N GLY A 682 -6.57 9.97 2.41
CA GLY A 682 -7.35 10.77 1.45
C GLY A 682 -7.77 9.99 0.19
N VAL A 683 -6.93 9.07 -0.29
CA VAL A 683 -7.28 8.18 -1.42
C VAL A 683 -8.35 7.17 -1.02
N ILE A 684 -8.21 6.51 0.14
CA ILE A 684 -9.19 5.54 0.63
C ILE A 684 -10.53 6.22 0.95
N GLU A 685 -10.50 7.39 1.59
CA GLU A 685 -11.70 8.20 1.84
C GLU A 685 -12.46 8.46 0.53
N LYS A 686 -11.77 8.95 -0.50
CA LYS A 686 -12.36 9.25 -1.80
C LYS A 686 -13.00 8.00 -2.42
N LEU A 687 -12.29 6.87 -2.46
CA LEU A 687 -12.79 5.62 -3.05
C LEU A 687 -14.00 5.07 -2.29
N LEU A 688 -14.01 5.14 -0.96
CA LEU A 688 -15.16 4.70 -0.15
C LEU A 688 -16.39 5.62 -0.35
N ARG A 689 -16.19 6.94 -0.53
CA ARG A 689 -17.29 7.86 -0.89
C ARG A 689 -17.82 7.58 -2.31
N GLU A 690 -16.95 7.28 -3.27
CA GLU A 690 -17.34 6.88 -4.64
C GLU A 690 -18.13 5.55 -4.65
N ASN A 691 -17.83 4.64 -3.72
CA ASN A 691 -18.60 3.41 -3.47
C ASN A 691 -19.93 3.64 -2.69
N GLY A 692 -20.26 4.89 -2.34
CA GLY A 692 -21.52 5.26 -1.70
C GLY A 692 -21.53 5.18 -0.16
N HIS A 693 -20.39 4.98 0.50
CA HIS A 693 -20.33 5.00 1.97
C HIS A 693 -20.30 6.44 2.50
N GLN A 694 -21.04 6.66 3.59
CA GLN A 694 -20.94 7.91 4.36
C GLN A 694 -19.80 7.79 5.37
N LEU A 695 -18.91 8.79 5.38
CA LEU A 695 -17.72 8.80 6.21
C LEU A 695 -17.66 10.04 7.11
N ARG A 696 -17.01 9.88 8.26
CA ARG A 696 -16.57 10.95 9.17
C ARG A 696 -15.07 10.78 9.40
N ARG A 697 -14.34 11.88 9.52
CA ARG A 697 -12.87 11.86 9.65
C ARG A 697 -12.47 12.27 11.05
N GLN A 698 -11.36 11.72 11.54
CA GLN A 698 -10.68 12.21 12.74
C GLN A 698 -11.65 12.30 13.94
N VAL A 699 -12.50 11.29 14.09
CA VAL A 699 -13.61 11.24 15.05
C VAL A 699 -13.07 11.19 16.46
N GLY A 700 -13.51 12.13 17.29
CA GLY A 700 -13.24 12.16 18.73
C GLY A 700 -12.95 13.55 19.28
N LEU A 701 -12.97 13.67 20.61
CA LEU A 701 -12.86 14.96 21.30
C LEU A 701 -11.45 15.29 21.82
N SER A 702 -10.46 14.40 21.65
CA SER A 702 -9.15 14.54 22.29
C SER A 702 -7.97 14.53 21.31
N GLU A 703 -6.75 14.40 21.84
CA GLU A 703 -5.54 14.13 21.05
C GLU A 703 -5.63 12.77 20.35
N TYR A 704 -6.41 11.82 20.88
CA TYR A 704 -6.68 10.54 20.23
C TYR A 704 -8.01 10.55 19.48
N ARG A 705 -7.97 10.07 18.24
CA ARG A 705 -9.04 10.09 17.24
C ARG A 705 -9.01 8.81 16.43
N VAL A 706 -10.17 8.39 15.92
CA VAL A 706 -10.26 7.37 14.86
C VAL A 706 -10.11 8.07 13.52
N ASP A 707 -9.12 7.67 12.72
CA ASP A 707 -8.73 8.39 11.50
C ASP A 707 -9.90 8.56 10.51
N LEU A 708 -10.64 7.47 10.27
CA LEU A 708 -11.78 7.45 9.37
C LEU A 708 -12.86 6.49 9.88
N ALA A 709 -14.10 6.96 10.03
CA ALA A 709 -15.23 6.19 10.51
C ALA A 709 -16.32 6.06 9.44
N VAL A 710 -16.83 4.84 9.26
CA VAL A 710 -17.94 4.53 8.35
C VAL A 710 -19.26 4.63 9.12
N VAL A 711 -20.16 5.51 8.69
CA VAL A 711 -21.48 5.72 9.32
C VAL A 711 -22.42 4.56 8.98
N ASP A 712 -23.25 4.14 9.95
CA ASP A 712 -24.31 3.16 9.75
C ASP A 712 -25.53 3.81 9.04
N PRO A 713 -25.83 3.46 7.77
CA PRO A 713 -26.94 4.09 7.04
C PRO A 713 -28.31 3.67 7.58
N GLU A 714 -28.41 2.57 8.32
CA GLU A 714 -29.64 2.12 8.98
C GLU A 714 -29.81 2.77 10.36
N LYS A 715 -28.71 3.24 10.98
CA LYS A 715 -28.67 3.85 12.31
C LYS A 715 -27.67 5.02 12.36
N PRO A 716 -28.03 6.23 11.86
CA PRO A 716 -27.10 7.35 11.74
C PRO A 716 -26.38 7.78 13.04
N GLY A 717 -26.96 7.48 14.22
CA GLY A 717 -26.32 7.65 15.53
C GLY A 717 -25.16 6.68 15.83
N ARG A 718 -24.73 5.85 14.87
CA ARG A 718 -23.72 4.79 15.04
C ARG A 718 -22.71 4.75 13.89
N TYR A 719 -21.48 4.40 14.23
CA TYR A 719 -20.43 4.01 13.31
C TYR A 719 -20.33 2.48 13.17
N LEU A 720 -20.26 2.00 11.93
CA LEU A 720 -20.08 0.58 11.62
C LEU A 720 -18.64 0.12 11.86
N LEU A 721 -17.68 0.91 11.38
CA LEU A 721 -16.27 0.55 11.29
C LEU A 721 -15.39 1.78 11.46
N GLY A 722 -14.43 1.71 12.37
CA GLY A 722 -13.29 2.60 12.43
C GLY A 722 -12.14 2.02 11.62
N ILE A 723 -11.54 2.84 10.76
CA ILE A 723 -10.38 2.52 9.95
C ILE A 723 -9.19 3.26 10.56
N GLU A 724 -8.17 2.51 11.00
CA GLU A 724 -6.90 3.04 11.53
C GLU A 724 -5.82 2.94 10.46
N PHE A 725 -4.95 3.94 10.38
CA PHE A 725 -3.78 3.95 9.48
C PHE A 725 -2.47 3.95 10.28
N ASP A 726 -1.37 3.56 9.64
CA ASP A 726 0.01 3.67 10.17
C ASP A 726 0.58 5.11 10.11
N GLY A 727 -0.30 6.12 10.15
CA GLY A 727 0.02 7.55 10.03
C GLY A 727 0.32 8.26 11.37
N PRO A 728 0.13 9.59 11.44
CA PRO A 728 0.41 10.39 12.63
C PRO A 728 -0.27 9.86 13.90
N MET A 729 -1.52 9.42 13.81
CA MET A 729 -2.26 8.87 14.95
C MET A 729 -1.63 7.59 15.51
N TYR A 730 -1.11 6.71 14.66
CA TYR A 730 -0.33 5.54 15.09
C TYR A 730 0.98 5.96 15.77
N ALA A 731 1.68 6.95 15.20
CA ALA A 731 2.97 7.44 15.69
C ALA A 731 2.91 8.09 17.09
N THR A 732 1.75 8.63 17.52
CA THR A 732 1.57 9.14 18.90
C THR A 732 1.68 8.05 19.99
N GLY A 733 1.70 6.77 19.62
CA GLY A 733 1.76 5.65 20.56
C GLY A 733 3.19 5.29 20.98
N GLU A 734 3.68 5.91 22.05
CA GLU A 734 5.05 5.76 22.59
C GLU A 734 5.53 4.30 22.76
N THR A 735 4.63 3.37 23.08
CA THR A 735 4.96 1.95 23.31
C THR A 735 4.09 1.02 22.47
N ALA A 736 4.60 -0.17 22.16
CA ALA A 736 3.82 -1.24 21.53
C ALA A 736 2.56 -1.59 22.35
N ARG A 737 2.66 -1.61 23.69
CA ARG A 737 1.52 -1.84 24.60
C ARG A 737 0.44 -0.78 24.39
N HIS A 738 0.80 0.50 24.27
CA HIS A 738 -0.15 1.57 24.04
C HIS A 738 -0.78 1.45 22.64
N ARG A 739 0.06 1.47 21.58
CA ARG A 739 -0.39 1.62 20.19
C ARG A 739 -1.10 0.39 19.61
N ASP A 740 -0.69 -0.81 20.05
CA ASP A 740 -1.16 -2.06 19.44
C ASP A 740 -2.10 -2.85 20.37
N ARG A 741 -2.05 -2.67 21.70
CA ARG A 741 -2.97 -3.35 22.63
C ARG A 741 -3.99 -2.40 23.27
N LEU A 742 -3.56 -1.46 24.13
CA LEU A 742 -4.48 -0.71 24.98
C LEU A 742 -5.47 0.16 24.19
N ARG A 743 -5.02 0.87 23.14
CA ARG A 743 -5.92 1.67 22.29
C ARG A 743 -6.99 0.82 21.60
N VAL A 744 -6.58 -0.33 21.08
CA VAL A 744 -7.49 -1.29 20.43
C VAL A 744 -8.48 -1.86 21.45
N ASP A 745 -8.00 -2.38 22.59
CA ASP A 745 -8.85 -2.89 23.68
C ASP A 745 -9.87 -1.82 24.14
N MET A 746 -9.45 -0.55 24.25
CA MET A 746 -10.32 0.58 24.67
C MET A 746 -11.35 1.02 23.62
N LEU A 747 -11.04 0.95 22.33
CA LEU A 747 -11.98 1.25 21.26
C LEU A 747 -13.00 0.10 21.09
N LEU A 748 -12.56 -1.16 21.22
CA LEU A 748 -13.46 -2.32 21.16
C LEU A 748 -14.51 -2.30 22.29
N ASP A 749 -14.10 -1.98 23.53
CA ASP A 749 -15.03 -1.81 24.66
C ASP A 749 -16.05 -0.66 24.43
N ARG A 750 -15.68 0.33 23.62
CA ARG A 750 -16.52 1.47 23.22
C ARG A 750 -17.34 1.22 21.95
N GLY A 751 -17.51 -0.05 21.58
CA GLY A 751 -18.42 -0.49 20.52
C GLY A 751 -17.85 -0.50 19.11
N TRP A 752 -16.57 -0.14 18.91
CA TRP A 752 -16.00 -0.07 17.57
C TRP A 752 -15.74 -1.46 16.96
N ASN A 753 -16.13 -1.66 15.70
CA ASN A 753 -15.35 -2.56 14.85
C ASN A 753 -14.15 -1.79 14.31
N LEU A 754 -13.00 -2.45 14.19
CA LEU A 754 -11.77 -1.83 13.74
C LEU A 754 -11.14 -2.58 12.58
N HIS A 755 -10.63 -1.82 11.61
CA HIS A 755 -9.83 -2.32 10.49
C HIS A 755 -8.57 -1.48 10.37
N ARG A 756 -7.39 -2.11 10.41
CA ARG A 756 -6.12 -1.41 10.22
C ARG A 756 -5.62 -1.55 8.79
N VAL A 757 -5.25 -0.43 8.18
CA VAL A 757 -4.62 -0.37 6.86
C VAL A 757 -3.16 0.04 7.05
N TRP A 758 -2.25 -0.73 6.46
CA TRP A 758 -0.82 -0.40 6.40
C TRP A 758 -0.53 0.26 5.05
N ALA A 759 0.08 1.44 5.02
CA ALA A 759 0.34 2.19 3.80
C ALA A 759 1.11 1.36 2.75
N LEU A 760 2.04 0.50 3.20
CA LEU A 760 2.83 -0.37 2.34
C LEU A 760 2.02 -1.56 1.76
N ASP A 761 1.05 -2.11 2.50
CA ASP A 761 0.14 -3.13 1.95
C ASP A 761 -0.80 -2.48 0.91
N PHE A 762 -1.26 -1.24 1.17
CA PHE A 762 -2.10 -0.50 0.23
C PHE A 762 -1.35 -0.11 -1.05
N GLU A 763 -0.11 0.39 -0.96
CA GLU A 763 0.71 0.72 -2.13
C GLU A 763 1.01 -0.53 -2.99
N ALA A 764 1.21 -1.68 -2.36
CA ALA A 764 1.48 -2.94 -3.05
C ALA A 764 0.26 -3.49 -3.82
N ASP A 765 -0.95 -3.43 -3.26
CA ASP A 765 -2.19 -3.86 -3.91
C ASP A 765 -3.43 -3.08 -3.40
N PRO A 766 -3.70 -1.88 -3.96
CA PRO A 766 -4.81 -1.04 -3.54
C PRO A 766 -6.17 -1.74 -3.72
N LYS A 767 -6.31 -2.59 -4.75
CA LYS A 767 -7.57 -3.28 -5.07
C LYS A 767 -7.90 -4.33 -4.02
N ARG A 768 -6.90 -5.10 -3.58
CA ARG A 768 -7.05 -6.09 -2.51
C ARG A 768 -7.35 -5.44 -1.17
N GLU A 769 -6.67 -4.36 -0.81
CA GLU A 769 -6.90 -3.68 0.46
C GLU A 769 -8.27 -2.99 0.49
N MET A 770 -8.70 -2.32 -0.59
CA MET A 770 -10.08 -1.84 -0.72
C MET A 770 -11.11 -2.98 -0.60
N SER A 771 -10.85 -4.14 -1.21
CA SER A 771 -11.73 -5.32 -1.10
C SER A 771 -11.80 -5.86 0.34
N ARG A 772 -10.73 -5.72 1.13
CA ARG A 772 -10.71 -6.09 2.56
C ARG A 772 -11.48 -5.10 3.42
N ILE A 773 -11.40 -3.80 3.13
CA ILE A 773 -12.18 -2.77 3.82
C ILE A 773 -13.67 -2.98 3.55
N GLU A 774 -14.08 -3.17 2.29
CA GLU A 774 -15.47 -3.48 1.93
C GLU A 774 -15.99 -4.74 2.63
N ALA A 775 -15.18 -5.80 2.69
CA ALA A 775 -15.52 -7.02 3.42
C ALA A 775 -15.66 -6.79 4.94
N ALA A 776 -14.86 -5.90 5.53
CA ALA A 776 -14.98 -5.50 6.93
C ALA A 776 -16.25 -4.68 7.20
N ILE A 777 -16.60 -3.74 6.30
CA ILE A 777 -17.86 -2.98 6.37
C ILE A 777 -19.07 -3.93 6.27
N ALA A 778 -19.06 -4.85 5.30
CA ALA A 778 -20.12 -5.85 5.13
C ALA A 778 -20.24 -6.79 6.35
N HIS A 779 -19.12 -7.18 6.96
CA HIS A 779 -19.12 -7.95 8.20
C HIS A 779 -19.72 -7.16 9.37
N ALA A 780 -19.34 -5.89 9.54
CA ALA A 780 -19.82 -5.01 10.62
C ALA A 780 -21.31 -4.68 10.50
N LYS A 781 -21.84 -4.55 9.27
CA LYS A 781 -23.30 -4.46 9.02
C LYS A 781 -24.03 -5.73 9.45
N LYS A 782 -23.46 -6.90 9.15
CA LYS A 782 -24.10 -8.21 9.43
C LYS A 782 -23.98 -8.67 10.89
N HIS A 783 -22.90 -8.32 11.59
CA HIS A 783 -22.63 -8.76 12.95
C HIS A 783 -22.40 -7.55 13.84
N GLY A 784 -23.34 -7.29 14.75
CA GLY A 784 -23.28 -6.12 15.64
C GLY A 784 -22.22 -6.19 16.75
N VAL A 785 -21.49 -7.30 16.88
CA VAL A 785 -20.49 -7.51 17.93
C VAL A 785 -19.18 -6.78 17.57
N PRO A 786 -18.68 -5.86 18.43
CA PRO A 786 -17.41 -5.16 18.21
C PRO A 786 -16.25 -6.12 18.01
N ARG A 787 -15.49 -5.93 16.93
CA ARG A 787 -14.36 -6.78 16.58
C ARG A 787 -13.23 -6.01 15.91
N TYR A 788 -12.00 -6.28 16.34
CA TYR A 788 -10.81 -6.01 15.55
C TYR A 788 -10.73 -7.06 14.43
N ALA A 789 -10.89 -6.65 13.17
CA ALA A 789 -10.87 -7.54 12.03
C ALA A 789 -9.41 -7.86 11.64
N PRO A 790 -8.85 -9.03 12.02
CA PRO A 790 -7.45 -9.34 11.73
C PRO A 790 -7.33 -9.70 10.25
N ASN A 791 -6.13 -9.55 9.70
CA ASN A 791 -5.84 -9.98 8.34
C ASN A 791 -6.19 -11.49 8.17
N PRO A 792 -7.13 -11.88 7.27
CA PRO A 792 -7.71 -13.22 7.27
C PRO A 792 -6.73 -14.36 6.93
N ALA A 793 -5.48 -14.07 6.60
CA ALA A 793 -4.40 -15.05 6.51
C ALA A 793 -4.15 -15.82 7.82
N ALA A 794 -4.45 -15.23 8.99
CA ALA A 794 -4.13 -15.82 10.30
C ALA A 794 -5.12 -16.92 10.78
N SER A 795 -6.38 -16.94 10.30
CA SER A 795 -7.43 -17.78 10.92
C SER A 795 -7.40 -19.27 10.52
N ARG A 796 -6.53 -19.69 9.60
CA ARG A 796 -6.48 -21.08 9.08
C ARG A 796 -5.66 -22.08 9.91
N LYS A 797 -5.14 -21.71 11.09
CA LYS A 797 -4.39 -22.62 11.99
C LYS A 797 -4.72 -22.45 13.49
N LYS A 798 -6.00 -22.59 13.86
CA LYS A 798 -6.41 -22.99 15.22
C LYS A 798 -7.41 -24.16 15.16
N THR A 799 -6.91 -25.29 14.67
CA THR A 799 -7.54 -26.62 14.78
C THR A 799 -6.41 -27.65 14.74
N LEU A 800 -6.48 -28.69 15.58
CA LEU A 800 -5.36 -29.52 16.06
C LEU A 800 -4.52 -28.77 17.13
N THR A 801 -4.34 -29.27 18.35
CA THR A 801 -4.83 -30.51 19.01
C THR A 801 -4.98 -30.27 20.52
N HIS A 802 -5.82 -31.08 21.17
CA HIS A 802 -5.86 -31.23 22.64
C HIS A 802 -4.58 -31.87 23.17
#